data_AF-A0A0V1A5L2-F1
#
_entry.id   AF-A0A0V1A5L2-F1
#
_cell.length_a   1.000
_cell.length_b   1.000
_cell.length_c   1.000
_cell.angle_alpha   90.00
_cell.angle_beta   90.00
_cell.angle_gamma   90.00
#
_symmetry.space_group_name_H-M   'P 1'
#
loop_
_entity.id
_entity.type
_entity.pdbx_description
1 polymer ?
#
loop_
_entity_poly.entity_id
_entity_poly.type
_entity_poly.pdbx_seq_one_letter_code
_entity_poly.pdbx_strand_id
1 'polypeptide(L)'
;MALLRAVTSCSRSWRGLKLNFLRNYAFNRNPLLKFEKLVPWKYGSLSLSRNSRCTFSVSCIQYHRSLASLESSKSNGSQSDKKADVDESKLTTYQKFKLTFKRYWYVLVPVHLITSSVWLGSFYYLAVSGVDLVGILESMGFSEQILNRLKQAPRAGNIALAYAMFKIVTPLRYTATIGVTAVSVKYLVRMGLIKPAPSKEQVKRFVEQKRFQLRERYKVESSKLKGKWKNISKISSKRNRLGSTAVSMIRFGLIKFQSSRIFYSSMPRSTVAICQTLSTDDKQHNWKQCESLIRLAKTKHAQMIFLPECFDYVAASKSKTIELAEKENGVYINQYRMLARELKVWLSLGGFHEKSEDSDVRVYNTHLIIDDHGNTVTKYRKVHLFDVDIPGEKSIRESSYTIAGNNLQLPVQTPIGRLFVSTCYDIRFPELACLARQFGAEVLCYPSAFTVSTGMAHWEVLVRSRAIDSQCFVIAAAQCGKHNDKRSSYGRAMVVDPWGTVLAQCSTNTPSLAVCDLDLDFENSVRKQFPTQNNRRTDLYQLLSRVSPFFDIDSISEYPFAEKRIPSSCVFYRSEHCYAFVNLKPVVEGHTLVSPLRPVQKLSQLNSYEIADLFNCVQLVESKLAKFYKTSSSTVCIQDGPEAGQTHLHVHILPRRRGDFEHNDEIYSVLDRHDKEVAEKSWRSLDEMNRESATYRELFNG
;
A
#
# COMPACT_ATOMS: atom_id res chain seq x y z
N MET A 1 -12.52 14.69 -49.36
CA MET A 1 -12.27 16.16 -49.30
C MET A 1 -13.15 16.85 -48.26
N ALA A 2 -14.47 16.65 -48.21
CA ALA A 2 -15.38 17.29 -47.24
C ALA A 2 -15.09 16.92 -45.77
N LEU A 3 -14.84 15.64 -45.46
CA LEU A 3 -14.48 15.18 -44.10
C LEU A 3 -13.14 15.77 -43.60
N LEU A 4 -12.20 16.03 -44.52
CA LEU A 4 -10.88 16.63 -44.23
C LEU A 4 -10.95 18.15 -44.01
N ARG A 5 -11.93 18.84 -44.59
CA ARG A 5 -12.22 20.26 -44.32
C ARG A 5 -12.91 20.47 -42.97
N ALA A 6 -13.72 19.52 -42.51
CA ALA A 6 -14.35 19.59 -41.19
C ALA A 6 -13.33 19.54 -40.03
N VAL A 7 -12.29 18.71 -40.15
CA VAL A 7 -11.23 18.59 -39.13
C VAL A 7 -10.36 19.86 -39.05
N THR A 8 -10.15 20.56 -40.16
CA THR A 8 -9.36 21.80 -40.20
C THR A 8 -10.17 23.02 -39.76
N SER A 9 -11.46 23.08 -40.07
CA SER A 9 -12.39 24.14 -39.62
C SER A 9 -12.56 24.18 -38.09
N CYS A 10 -12.65 23.00 -37.45
CA CYS A 10 -12.78 22.90 -35.99
C CYS A 10 -11.55 23.42 -35.22
N SER A 11 -10.37 23.46 -35.86
CA SER A 11 -9.13 23.99 -35.25
C SER A 11 -9.07 25.52 -35.16
N ARG A 12 -9.85 26.25 -35.98
CA ARG A 12 -9.88 27.72 -35.99
C ARG A 12 -10.88 28.30 -34.99
N SER A 13 -12.01 27.63 -34.71
CA SER A 13 -12.97 28.11 -33.71
C SER A 13 -12.50 27.90 -32.25
N TRP A 14 -11.49 27.06 -32.03
CA TRP A 14 -10.93 26.75 -30.70
C TRP A 14 -9.96 27.79 -30.15
N ARG A 15 -9.59 28.83 -30.91
CA ARG A 15 -8.73 29.92 -30.39
C ARG A 15 -9.50 30.99 -29.61
N GLY A 16 -10.81 31.16 -29.87
CA GLY A 16 -11.66 32.16 -29.19
C GLY A 16 -12.30 31.69 -27.87
N LEU A 17 -12.44 30.38 -27.65
CA LEU A 17 -13.09 29.83 -26.45
C LEU A 17 -12.15 29.64 -25.24
N LYS A 18 -10.90 30.11 -25.33
CA LYS A 18 -9.83 29.78 -24.37
C LYS A 18 -9.83 30.57 -23.06
N LEU A 19 -10.79 31.49 -22.84
CA LEU A 19 -10.78 32.36 -21.65
C LEU A 19 -12.03 32.31 -20.76
N ASN A 20 -13.14 31.68 -21.16
CA ASN A 20 -14.35 31.64 -20.33
C ASN A 20 -14.83 30.24 -19.91
N PHE A 21 -14.24 29.15 -20.43
CA PHE A 21 -14.69 27.79 -20.11
C PHE A 21 -13.92 27.11 -18.96
N LEU A 22 -12.77 27.65 -18.54
CA LEU A 22 -11.93 27.06 -17.48
C LEU A 22 -12.24 27.58 -16.06
N ARG A 23 -13.25 28.44 -15.88
CA ARG A 23 -13.59 29.01 -14.57
C ARG A 23 -14.85 28.42 -13.90
N ASN A 24 -15.68 27.66 -14.61
CA ASN A 24 -16.99 27.19 -14.10
C ASN A 24 -17.23 25.66 -14.12
N TYR A 25 -16.20 24.82 -14.27
CA TYR A 25 -16.36 23.35 -14.25
C TYR A 25 -15.38 22.63 -13.30
N ALA A 26 -14.97 23.29 -12.22
CA ALA A 26 -14.51 22.61 -11.02
C ALA A 26 -15.71 22.43 -10.07
N PHE A 27 -15.92 21.22 -9.56
CA PHE A 27 -17.11 20.71 -8.85
C PHE A 27 -18.28 20.25 -9.73
N ASN A 28 -18.23 19.03 -10.27
CA ASN A 28 -19.06 17.93 -9.75
C ASN A 28 -18.78 16.58 -10.43
N ARG A 29 -19.14 15.53 -9.70
CA ARG A 29 -18.89 14.09 -9.87
C ARG A 29 -19.28 13.47 -11.24
N ASN A 30 -18.49 12.46 -11.62
CA ASN A 30 -18.83 11.28 -12.46
C ASN A 30 -20.26 11.18 -13.03
N PRO A 31 -20.42 11.11 -14.37
CA PRO A 31 -21.62 10.53 -14.97
C PRO A 31 -21.24 9.35 -15.91
N LEU A 32 -20.97 8.18 -15.34
CA LEU A 32 -21.09 6.90 -16.04
C LEU A 32 -21.68 5.86 -15.08
N LEU A 33 -22.91 6.12 -14.64
CA LEU A 33 -23.81 5.14 -14.00
C LEU A 33 -25.20 5.76 -14.00
N LYS A 34 -25.97 5.50 -15.07
CA LYS A 34 -27.44 5.55 -15.13
C LYS A 34 -27.84 5.25 -16.56
N PHE A 35 -28.08 3.98 -16.86
CA PHE A 35 -29.03 3.51 -17.88
C PHE A 35 -29.10 1.99 -17.79
N GLU A 36 -29.80 1.48 -16.78
CA GLU A 36 -30.47 0.17 -16.77
C GLU A 36 -31.27 0.04 -15.47
N LYS A 37 -32.52 0.53 -15.52
CA LYS A 37 -33.65 0.12 -14.69
C LYS A 37 -34.88 0.85 -15.21
N LEU A 38 -35.83 0.08 -15.75
CA LEU A 38 -37.23 0.31 -16.14
C LEU A 38 -37.49 -0.76 -17.22
N VAL A 39 -38.13 -1.91 -17.01
CA VAL A 39 -39.50 -2.22 -16.52
C VAL A 39 -39.53 -3.71 -16.09
N PRO A 40 -40.37 -4.14 -15.12
CA PRO A 40 -40.30 -5.46 -14.51
C PRO A 40 -41.15 -6.52 -15.23
N TRP A 41 -40.70 -7.77 -15.21
CA TRP A 41 -41.56 -8.94 -15.47
C TRP A 41 -41.59 -9.83 -14.23
N LYS A 42 -42.79 -10.02 -13.69
CA LYS A 42 -43.14 -10.96 -12.61
C LYS A 42 -43.74 -12.25 -13.21
N TYR A 43 -43.75 -13.27 -12.36
CA TYR A 43 -44.32 -14.62 -12.47
C TYR A 43 -43.42 -15.63 -13.21
N GLY A 44 -43.23 -16.85 -12.72
CA GLY A 44 -43.83 -17.54 -11.59
C GLY A 44 -43.14 -18.90 -11.41
N SER A 45 -43.23 -19.42 -10.19
CA SER A 45 -42.81 -20.75 -9.76
C SER A 45 -43.38 -21.87 -10.62
N LEU A 46 -42.55 -22.86 -10.97
CA LEU A 46 -42.95 -24.26 -11.10
C LEU A 46 -41.73 -25.16 -10.87
N SER A 47 -41.88 -26.04 -9.88
CA SER A 47 -40.99 -27.10 -9.46
C SER A 47 -41.17 -28.37 -10.29
N LEU A 48 -40.24 -29.33 -10.10
CA LEU A 48 -40.21 -30.74 -10.51
C LEU A 48 -39.54 -31.00 -11.87
N SER A 49 -38.81 -32.09 -12.11
CA SER A 49 -38.10 -33.06 -11.28
C SER A 49 -37.22 -33.90 -12.24
N ARG A 50 -36.18 -34.51 -11.68
CA ARG A 50 -35.39 -35.69 -12.07
C ARG A 50 -35.53 -36.36 -13.45
N ASN A 51 -34.34 -36.85 -13.86
CA ASN A 51 -34.01 -38.01 -14.70
C ASN A 51 -34.00 -37.82 -16.23
N SER A 52 -32.80 -37.89 -16.83
CA SER A 52 -32.43 -39.03 -17.69
C SER A 52 -30.93 -39.03 -18.00
N ARG A 53 -30.37 -40.24 -17.99
CA ARG A 53 -29.01 -40.61 -18.42
C ARG A 53 -28.91 -40.54 -19.93
N CYS A 54 -27.73 -40.19 -20.45
CA CYS A 54 -27.24 -40.75 -21.70
C CYS A 54 -25.72 -40.98 -21.61
N THR A 55 -25.31 -42.12 -22.14
CA THR A 55 -24.03 -42.81 -22.01
C THR A 55 -23.33 -42.89 -23.36
N PHE A 56 -21.99 -42.77 -23.32
CA PHE A 56 -20.97 -43.43 -24.17
C PHE A 56 -20.72 -43.04 -25.64
N SER A 57 -19.44 -42.76 -25.93
CA SER A 57 -18.55 -43.30 -26.99
C SER A 57 -17.60 -42.21 -27.50
N VAL A 58 -16.32 -42.13 -27.10
CA VAL A 58 -15.11 -42.88 -27.54
C VAL A 58 -14.86 -42.86 -29.07
N SER A 59 -14.02 -41.93 -29.53
CA SER A 59 -12.80 -42.22 -30.31
C SER A 59 -12.11 -40.92 -30.75
N CYS A 60 -10.84 -40.72 -30.36
CA CYS A 60 -9.72 -40.40 -31.25
C CYS A 60 -8.45 -40.21 -30.40
N ILE A 61 -7.76 -41.33 -30.14
CA ILE A 61 -6.36 -41.37 -29.74
C ILE A 61 -5.58 -41.62 -31.02
N GLN A 62 -4.80 -40.64 -31.48
CA GLN A 62 -3.53 -40.80 -32.21
C GLN A 62 -3.17 -39.45 -32.83
N TYR A 63 -2.29 -38.68 -32.19
CA TYR A 63 -1.29 -37.82 -32.83
C TYR A 63 -0.52 -37.08 -31.72
N HIS A 64 0.66 -37.63 -31.35
CA HIS A 64 1.88 -36.92 -30.91
C HIS A 64 2.81 -37.87 -30.14
N ARG A 65 3.37 -38.85 -30.86
CA ARG A 65 4.57 -39.60 -30.47
C ARG A 65 5.61 -39.41 -31.58
N SER A 66 6.25 -38.23 -31.63
CA SER A 66 7.36 -37.97 -32.57
C SER A 66 8.22 -36.74 -32.25
N LEU A 67 8.30 -36.30 -30.98
CA LEU A 67 9.15 -35.16 -30.60
C LEU A 67 10.05 -35.41 -29.37
N ALA A 68 10.12 -36.66 -28.89
CA ALA A 68 10.93 -37.03 -27.72
C ALA A 68 12.25 -37.76 -28.08
N SER A 69 12.65 -37.81 -29.35
CA SER A 69 13.87 -38.48 -29.81
C SER A 69 14.91 -37.54 -30.45
N LEU A 70 14.82 -36.23 -30.20
CA LEU A 70 15.75 -35.23 -30.76
C LEU A 70 16.55 -34.44 -29.70
N GLU A 71 16.48 -34.81 -28.42
CA GLU A 71 17.25 -34.15 -27.34
C GLU A 71 18.45 -34.96 -26.83
N SER A 72 18.88 -35.99 -27.57
CA SER A 72 20.15 -36.68 -27.35
C SER A 72 21.13 -36.34 -28.47
N SER A 73 21.74 -35.16 -28.39
CA SER A 73 23.07 -34.80 -28.92
C SER A 73 23.15 -33.30 -29.20
N LYS A 74 23.80 -32.55 -28.30
CA LYS A 74 24.79 -31.51 -28.59
C LYS A 74 25.19 -30.79 -27.31
N SER A 75 26.37 -31.14 -26.83
CA SER A 75 27.23 -30.28 -26.02
C SER A 75 27.93 -29.25 -26.91
N ASN A 76 28.35 -28.16 -26.27
CA ASN A 76 29.30 -27.12 -26.69
C ASN A 76 28.82 -26.01 -27.66
N GLY A 77 29.05 -24.77 -27.21
CA GLY A 77 29.32 -23.62 -28.09
C GLY A 77 28.31 -22.48 -28.00
N SER A 78 28.79 -21.33 -27.54
CA SER A 78 28.15 -20.01 -27.51
C SER A 78 27.29 -19.65 -28.73
N GLN A 79 26.06 -19.16 -28.53
CA GLN A 79 25.48 -18.14 -29.40
C GLN A 79 24.32 -17.37 -28.75
N SER A 80 24.29 -16.08 -29.06
CA SER A 80 23.41 -15.02 -28.56
C SER A 80 21.92 -15.22 -28.87
N ASP A 81 21.07 -15.05 -27.85
CA ASP A 81 19.60 -15.01 -27.98
C ASP A 81 19.12 -13.85 -28.87
N LYS A 82 18.68 -14.17 -30.10
CA LYS A 82 17.79 -13.31 -30.89
C LYS A 82 16.34 -13.60 -30.48
N LYS A 83 15.70 -12.69 -29.73
CA LYS A 83 14.24 -12.69 -29.54
C LYS A 83 13.52 -12.39 -30.86
N ALA A 84 12.60 -13.28 -31.22
CA ALA A 84 11.82 -13.27 -32.45
C ALA A 84 11.00 -11.99 -32.68
N ASP A 85 10.95 -11.55 -33.94
CA ASP A 85 10.23 -10.38 -34.43
C ASP A 85 8.72 -10.71 -34.54
N VAL A 86 7.84 -9.83 -34.05
CA VAL A 86 6.39 -9.98 -34.23
C VAL A 86 6.03 -9.48 -35.63
N ASP A 87 5.65 -10.41 -36.49
CA ASP A 87 5.16 -10.16 -37.84
C ASP A 87 3.76 -9.52 -37.81
N GLU A 88 3.69 -8.19 -38.04
CA GLU A 88 2.43 -7.42 -38.01
C GLU A 88 1.41 -7.86 -39.09
N SER A 89 1.86 -8.59 -40.12
CA SER A 89 0.97 -9.10 -41.18
C SER A 89 0.02 -10.20 -40.68
N LYS A 90 0.41 -10.94 -39.63
CA LYS A 90 -0.35 -12.06 -39.03
C LYS A 90 -1.35 -11.66 -37.95
N LEU A 91 -1.46 -10.37 -37.62
CA LEU A 91 -2.33 -9.89 -36.54
C LEU A 91 -3.81 -9.83 -36.96
N THR A 92 -4.72 -10.23 -36.07
CA THR A 92 -6.17 -10.07 -36.25
C THR A 92 -6.58 -8.58 -36.21
N THR A 93 -7.72 -8.21 -36.78
CA THR A 93 -8.23 -6.82 -36.79
C THR A 93 -8.32 -6.24 -35.37
N TYR A 94 -8.75 -7.05 -34.40
CA TYR A 94 -8.80 -6.64 -33.00
C TYR A 94 -7.40 -6.40 -32.40
N GLN A 95 -6.43 -7.27 -32.69
CA GLN A 95 -5.04 -7.09 -32.26
C GLN A 95 -4.40 -5.85 -32.90
N LYS A 96 -4.66 -5.60 -34.19
CA LYS A 96 -4.23 -4.39 -34.91
C LYS A 96 -4.85 -3.13 -34.29
N PHE A 97 -6.13 -3.18 -33.92
CA PHE A 97 -6.80 -2.09 -33.21
C PHE A 97 -6.13 -1.79 -31.87
N LYS A 98 -5.88 -2.81 -31.03
CA LYS A 98 -5.24 -2.66 -29.71
C LYS A 98 -3.80 -2.13 -29.82
N LEU A 99 -3.05 -2.59 -30.82
CA LEU A 99 -1.70 -2.09 -31.09
C LEU A 99 -1.71 -0.62 -31.54
N THR A 100 -2.62 -0.27 -32.44
CA THR A 100 -2.78 1.11 -32.94
C THR A 100 -3.25 2.05 -31.83
N PHE A 101 -4.15 1.59 -30.96
CA PHE A 101 -4.57 2.31 -29.76
C PHE A 101 -3.36 2.59 -28.86
N LYS A 102 -2.51 1.59 -28.57
CA LYS A 102 -1.30 1.79 -27.76
C LYS A 102 -0.33 2.84 -28.35
N ARG A 103 -0.23 2.93 -29.68
CA ARG A 103 0.68 3.85 -30.38
C ARG A 103 0.10 5.26 -30.59
N TYR A 104 -1.20 5.36 -30.88
CA TYR A 104 -1.85 6.57 -31.39
C TYR A 104 -3.27 6.78 -30.84
N TRP A 105 -3.53 6.43 -29.57
CA TRP A 105 -4.89 6.54 -28.99
C TRP A 105 -5.53 7.91 -29.19
N TYR A 106 -4.75 8.99 -29.12
CA TYR A 106 -5.21 10.38 -29.30
C TYR A 106 -5.65 10.71 -30.73
N VAL A 107 -5.24 9.94 -31.75
CA VAL A 107 -5.77 10.04 -33.13
C VAL A 107 -6.85 9.00 -33.37
N LEU A 108 -6.66 7.78 -32.87
CA LEU A 108 -7.56 6.66 -33.11
C LEU A 108 -8.93 6.85 -32.46
N VAL A 109 -9.01 7.40 -31.24
CA VAL A 109 -10.28 7.60 -30.53
C VAL A 109 -11.20 8.58 -31.28
N PRO A 110 -10.76 9.79 -31.67
CA PRO A 110 -11.58 10.69 -32.49
C PRO A 110 -12.01 10.07 -33.82
N VAL A 111 -11.10 9.39 -34.53
CA VAL A 111 -11.42 8.71 -35.79
C VAL A 111 -12.48 7.63 -35.58
N HIS A 112 -12.36 6.85 -34.49
CA HIS A 112 -13.32 5.79 -34.18
C HIS A 112 -14.71 6.34 -33.87
N LEU A 113 -14.80 7.45 -33.14
CA LEU A 113 -16.08 8.10 -32.84
C LEU A 113 -16.75 8.60 -34.14
N ILE A 114 -16.01 9.35 -34.96
CA ILE A 114 -16.53 9.90 -36.22
C ILE A 114 -16.97 8.78 -37.17
N THR A 115 -16.10 7.79 -37.40
CA THR A 115 -16.44 6.69 -38.31
C THR A 115 -17.63 5.89 -37.78
N SER A 116 -17.71 5.64 -36.47
CA SER A 116 -18.85 4.95 -35.87
C SER A 116 -20.17 5.73 -36.00
N SER A 117 -20.15 7.05 -35.80
CA SER A 117 -21.34 7.88 -36.00
C SER A 117 -21.81 7.85 -37.46
N VAL A 118 -20.88 7.87 -38.43
CA VAL A 118 -21.21 7.73 -39.86
C VAL A 118 -21.86 6.38 -40.14
N TRP A 119 -21.28 5.27 -39.65
CA TRP A 119 -21.86 3.93 -39.84
C TRP A 119 -23.26 3.82 -39.25
N LEU A 120 -23.44 4.24 -37.99
CA LEU A 120 -24.74 4.16 -37.31
C LEU A 120 -25.79 5.07 -37.98
N GLY A 121 -25.41 6.30 -38.32
CA GLY A 121 -26.29 7.25 -39.01
C GLY A 121 -26.68 6.79 -40.42
N SER A 122 -25.75 6.15 -41.15
CA SER A 122 -26.03 5.61 -42.49
C SER A 122 -27.03 4.46 -42.43
N PHE A 123 -26.87 3.51 -41.49
CA PHE A 123 -27.85 2.44 -41.33
C PHE A 123 -29.20 2.94 -40.85
N TYR A 124 -29.21 3.96 -39.98
CA TYR A 124 -30.45 4.60 -39.57
C TYR A 124 -31.17 5.29 -40.72
N TYR A 125 -30.42 6.03 -41.56
CA TYR A 125 -30.97 6.67 -42.76
C TYR A 125 -31.55 5.65 -43.74
N LEU A 126 -30.85 4.53 -44.00
CA LEU A 126 -31.37 3.46 -44.86
C LEU A 126 -32.65 2.85 -44.28
N ALA A 127 -32.67 2.56 -42.97
CA ALA A 127 -33.85 2.01 -42.30
C ALA A 127 -35.05 2.97 -42.39
N VAL A 128 -34.84 4.28 -42.17
CA VAL A 128 -35.90 5.29 -42.25
C VAL A 128 -36.37 5.53 -43.69
N SER A 129 -35.48 5.37 -44.68
CA SER A 129 -35.80 5.54 -46.10
C SER A 129 -36.57 4.35 -46.70
N GLY A 130 -36.95 3.36 -45.87
CA GLY A 130 -37.72 2.20 -46.31
C GLY A 130 -36.90 1.13 -47.04
N VAL A 131 -35.56 1.18 -46.94
CA VAL A 131 -34.70 0.11 -47.48
C VAL A 131 -34.87 -1.14 -46.63
N ASP A 132 -35.16 -2.28 -47.26
CA ASP A 132 -35.30 -3.56 -46.58
C ASP A 132 -33.93 -4.13 -46.15
N LEU A 133 -33.42 -3.64 -45.02
CA LEU A 133 -32.17 -4.11 -44.43
C LEU A 133 -32.27 -5.57 -43.95
N VAL A 134 -33.48 -6.07 -43.67
CA VAL A 134 -33.69 -7.46 -43.22
C VAL A 134 -33.54 -8.42 -44.40
N GLY A 135 -34.12 -8.08 -45.56
CA GLY A 135 -33.91 -8.82 -46.80
C GLY A 135 -32.45 -8.82 -47.28
N ILE A 136 -31.72 -7.72 -47.08
CA ILE A 136 -30.27 -7.67 -47.36
C ILE A 136 -29.52 -8.64 -46.44
N LEU A 137 -29.82 -8.69 -45.14
CA LEU A 137 -29.19 -9.63 -44.22
C LEU A 137 -29.53 -11.09 -44.54
N GLU A 138 -30.75 -11.38 -44.98
CA GLU A 138 -31.16 -12.70 -45.49
C GLU A 138 -30.30 -13.12 -46.69
N SER A 139 -30.10 -12.21 -47.67
CA SER A 139 -29.24 -12.46 -48.83
C SER A 139 -27.76 -12.72 -48.48
N MET A 140 -27.33 -12.29 -47.29
CA MET A 140 -25.96 -12.48 -46.79
C MET A 140 -25.79 -13.74 -45.92
N GLY A 141 -26.83 -14.57 -45.77
CA GLY A 141 -26.75 -15.87 -45.10
C GLY A 141 -26.87 -15.83 -43.56
N PHE A 142 -27.50 -14.79 -42.99
CA PHE A 142 -27.76 -14.73 -41.55
C PHE A 142 -28.91 -15.67 -41.12
N SER A 143 -28.82 -16.26 -39.93
CA SER A 143 -29.80 -17.28 -39.49
C SER A 143 -31.19 -16.71 -39.16
N GLU A 144 -32.24 -17.46 -39.47
CA GLU A 144 -33.64 -17.04 -39.26
C GLU A 144 -33.95 -16.67 -37.80
N GLN A 145 -33.27 -17.28 -36.82
CA GLN A 145 -33.47 -16.99 -35.40
C GLN A 145 -33.09 -15.55 -35.02
N ILE A 146 -32.06 -14.98 -35.66
CA ILE A 146 -31.62 -13.59 -35.42
C ILE A 146 -32.58 -12.62 -36.14
N LEU A 147 -32.99 -12.98 -37.36
CA LEU A 147 -33.88 -12.18 -38.20
C LEU A 147 -35.30 -12.10 -37.63
N ASN A 148 -35.84 -13.19 -37.08
CA ASN A 148 -37.16 -13.21 -36.45
C ASN A 148 -37.23 -12.33 -35.19
N ARG A 149 -36.13 -12.23 -34.42
CA ARG A 149 -36.06 -11.30 -33.28
C ARG A 149 -36.01 -9.83 -33.70
N LEU A 150 -35.48 -9.53 -34.89
CA LEU A 150 -35.49 -8.17 -35.46
C LEU A 150 -36.86 -7.81 -36.04
N LYS A 151 -37.56 -8.77 -36.68
CA LYS A 151 -38.92 -8.61 -37.21
C LYS A 151 -39.97 -8.39 -36.10
N GLN A 152 -39.78 -9.00 -34.92
CA GLN A 152 -40.75 -8.98 -33.82
C GLN A 152 -40.61 -7.82 -32.82
N ALA A 153 -39.76 -6.81 -33.08
CA ALA A 153 -39.54 -5.68 -32.16
C ALA A 153 -40.46 -4.47 -32.50
N PRO A 154 -41.71 -4.39 -32.00
CA PRO A 154 -42.78 -3.61 -32.63
C PRO A 154 -42.76 -2.11 -32.24
N ARG A 155 -41.80 -1.67 -31.42
CA ARG A 155 -41.71 -0.27 -30.92
C ARG A 155 -40.32 0.39 -31.05
N ALA A 156 -39.34 -0.27 -31.65
CA ALA A 156 -37.99 0.28 -31.84
C ALA A 156 -37.53 0.36 -33.33
N GLY A 157 -38.46 0.08 -34.25
CA GLY A 157 -38.30 -0.19 -35.70
C GLY A 157 -36.95 0.14 -36.33
N ASN A 158 -36.66 1.43 -36.57
CA ASN A 158 -35.50 1.82 -37.37
C ASN A 158 -34.20 1.96 -36.57
N ILE A 159 -34.27 2.33 -35.29
CA ILE A 159 -33.07 2.51 -34.44
C ILE A 159 -32.49 1.15 -34.04
N ALA A 160 -33.35 0.19 -33.66
CA ALA A 160 -32.91 -1.15 -33.30
C ALA A 160 -32.29 -1.87 -34.51
N LEU A 161 -32.90 -1.74 -35.68
CA LEU A 161 -32.39 -2.30 -36.94
C LEU A 161 -31.04 -1.67 -37.32
N ALA A 162 -30.91 -0.35 -37.22
CA ALA A 162 -29.65 0.34 -37.48
C ALA A 162 -28.53 -0.08 -36.51
N TYR A 163 -28.85 -0.26 -35.23
CA TYR A 163 -27.89 -0.72 -34.23
C TYR A 163 -27.47 -2.18 -34.45
N ALA A 164 -28.40 -3.04 -34.86
CA ALA A 164 -28.09 -4.43 -35.21
C ALA A 164 -27.12 -4.49 -36.41
N MET A 165 -27.41 -3.75 -37.48
CA MET A 165 -26.51 -3.61 -38.62
C MET A 165 -25.13 -3.08 -38.21
N PHE A 166 -25.11 -2.04 -37.38
CA PHE A 166 -23.88 -1.45 -36.83
C PHE A 166 -23.02 -2.46 -36.05
N LYS A 167 -23.65 -3.39 -35.32
CA LYS A 167 -22.95 -4.47 -34.61
C LYS A 167 -22.43 -5.53 -35.56
N ILE A 168 -23.22 -5.94 -36.55
CA ILE A 168 -22.84 -6.95 -37.55
C ILE A 168 -21.59 -6.51 -38.33
N VAL A 169 -21.52 -5.25 -38.76
CA VAL A 169 -20.36 -4.73 -39.52
C VAL A 169 -19.17 -4.31 -38.64
N THR A 170 -19.16 -4.65 -37.35
CA THR A 170 -18.08 -4.25 -36.42
C THR A 170 -16.67 -4.60 -36.94
N PRO A 171 -16.41 -5.79 -37.52
CA PRO A 171 -15.09 -6.10 -38.08
C PRO A 171 -14.67 -5.13 -39.20
N LEU A 172 -15.59 -4.81 -40.11
CA LEU A 172 -15.35 -3.88 -41.22
C LEU A 172 -15.15 -2.45 -40.71
N ARG A 173 -15.98 -2.01 -39.75
CA ARG A 173 -15.86 -0.69 -39.09
C ARG A 173 -14.52 -0.52 -38.39
N TYR A 174 -14.03 -1.56 -37.71
CA TYR A 174 -12.74 -1.52 -37.02
C TYR A 174 -11.59 -1.47 -38.02
N THR A 175 -11.67 -2.23 -39.11
CA THR A 175 -10.71 -2.15 -40.22
C THR A 175 -10.67 -0.75 -40.84
N ALA A 176 -11.84 -0.16 -41.11
CA ALA A 176 -11.94 1.22 -41.62
C ALA A 176 -11.35 2.24 -40.61
N THR A 177 -11.63 2.08 -39.32
CA THR A 177 -11.06 2.93 -38.26
C THR A 177 -9.53 2.87 -38.27
N ILE A 178 -8.95 1.67 -38.36
CA ILE A 178 -7.49 1.48 -38.38
C ILE A 178 -6.90 2.13 -39.65
N GLY A 179 -7.50 1.91 -40.81
CA GLY A 179 -7.04 2.50 -42.08
C GLY A 179 -7.09 4.03 -42.07
N VAL A 180 -8.22 4.62 -41.66
CA VAL A 180 -8.37 6.07 -41.53
C VAL A 180 -7.41 6.64 -40.50
N THR A 181 -7.18 5.94 -39.39
CA THR A 181 -6.19 6.34 -38.38
C THR A 181 -4.78 6.34 -38.98
N ALA A 182 -4.40 5.31 -39.72
CA ALA A 182 -3.07 5.22 -40.34
C ALA A 182 -2.83 6.37 -41.34
N VAL A 183 -3.82 6.69 -42.18
CA VAL A 183 -3.76 7.83 -43.10
C VAL A 183 -3.71 9.16 -42.34
N SER A 184 -4.53 9.30 -41.29
CA SER A 184 -4.58 10.51 -40.46
C SER A 184 -3.25 10.76 -39.76
N VAL A 185 -2.63 9.71 -39.19
CA VAL A 185 -1.29 9.79 -38.61
C VAL A 185 -0.27 10.21 -39.67
N LYS A 186 -0.26 9.58 -40.84
CA LYS A 186 0.66 9.93 -41.94
C LYS A 186 0.53 11.39 -42.36
N TYR A 187 -0.70 11.89 -42.42
CA TYR A 187 -1.01 13.28 -42.76
C TYR A 187 -0.60 14.26 -41.65
N LEU A 188 -0.95 13.98 -40.39
CA LEU A 188 -0.61 14.82 -39.24
C LEU A 188 0.90 14.89 -38.99
N VAL A 189 1.62 13.79 -39.22
CA VAL A 189 3.09 13.77 -39.20
C VAL A 189 3.67 14.63 -40.32
N ARG A 190 3.13 14.54 -41.54
CA ARG A 190 3.58 15.37 -42.68
C ARG A 190 3.34 16.87 -42.45
N MET A 191 2.32 17.23 -41.68
CA MET A 191 2.05 18.60 -41.26
C MET A 191 2.87 19.06 -40.05
N GLY A 192 3.70 18.19 -39.45
CA GLY A 192 4.49 18.50 -38.27
C GLY A 192 3.69 18.65 -36.97
N LEU A 193 2.40 18.28 -36.96
CA LEU A 193 1.52 18.43 -35.80
C LEU A 193 1.72 17.33 -34.75
N ILE A 194 2.20 16.16 -35.17
CA ILE A 194 2.54 15.04 -34.28
C ILE A 194 3.88 14.43 -34.69
N LYS A 195 4.67 13.99 -33.71
CA LYS A 195 5.91 13.25 -33.98
C LYS A 195 5.56 11.80 -34.36
N PRO A 196 6.26 11.20 -35.35
CA PRO A 196 6.08 9.78 -35.64
C PRO A 196 6.46 8.96 -34.40
N ALA A 197 5.79 7.82 -34.18
CA ALA A 197 6.22 6.90 -33.14
C ALA A 197 7.67 6.47 -33.41
N PRO A 198 8.55 6.46 -32.38
CA PRO A 198 9.97 6.16 -32.55
C PRO A 198 10.17 4.77 -33.15
N SER A 199 11.12 4.64 -34.10
CA SER A 199 11.41 3.36 -34.75
C SER A 199 11.98 2.34 -33.76
N LYS A 200 11.86 1.04 -34.07
CA LYS A 200 12.48 -0.03 -33.27
C LYS A 200 13.99 0.19 -33.08
N GLU A 201 14.72 0.66 -34.12
CA GLU A 201 16.14 1.02 -33.96
C GLU A 201 16.36 2.25 -33.08
N GLN A 202 15.49 3.26 -33.12
CA GLN A 202 15.63 4.44 -32.27
C GLN A 202 15.43 4.09 -30.79
N VAL A 203 14.45 3.22 -30.48
CA VAL A 203 14.26 2.71 -29.12
C VAL A 203 15.45 1.85 -28.69
N LYS A 204 15.97 0.99 -29.57
CA LYS A 204 17.16 0.16 -29.30
C LYS A 204 18.41 1.01 -29.07
N ARG A 205 18.65 2.02 -29.90
CA ARG A 205 19.75 2.99 -29.75
C ARG A 205 19.63 3.78 -28.45
N PHE A 206 18.42 4.20 -28.08
CA PHE A 206 18.22 4.92 -26.81
C PHE A 206 18.54 4.03 -25.59
N VAL A 207 18.15 2.76 -25.64
CA VAL A 207 18.48 1.76 -24.61
C VAL A 207 19.98 1.46 -24.57
N GLU A 208 20.62 1.31 -25.73
CA GLU A 208 22.08 1.08 -25.85
C GLU A 208 22.89 2.30 -25.38
N GLN A 209 22.46 3.51 -25.73
CA GLN A 209 23.10 4.76 -25.32
C GLN A 209 22.96 4.99 -23.81
N LYS A 210 21.80 4.68 -23.22
CA LYS A 210 21.63 4.63 -21.76
C LYS A 210 22.54 3.60 -21.10
N ARG A 211 22.66 2.40 -21.66
CA ARG A 211 23.57 1.35 -21.16
C ARG A 211 25.03 1.75 -21.27
N PHE A 212 25.42 2.45 -22.33
CA PHE A 212 26.77 2.98 -22.53
C PHE A 212 27.10 4.08 -21.52
N GLN A 213 26.19 5.05 -21.34
CA GLN A 213 26.35 6.12 -20.33
C GLN A 213 26.49 5.57 -18.91
N LEU A 214 25.73 4.52 -18.57
CA LEU A 214 25.86 3.82 -17.29
C LEU A 214 27.22 3.13 -17.14
N ARG A 215 27.73 2.46 -18.18
CA ARG A 215 29.06 1.84 -18.15
C ARG A 215 30.19 2.85 -18.04
N GLU A 216 30.11 3.97 -18.75
CA GLU A 216 31.12 5.02 -18.69
C GLU A 216 31.12 5.71 -17.32
N ARG A 217 29.95 5.98 -16.73
CA ARG A 217 29.87 6.42 -15.32
C ARG A 217 30.53 5.42 -14.38
N TYR A 218 30.27 4.13 -14.56
CA TYR A 218 30.87 3.07 -13.74
C TYR A 218 32.40 3.00 -13.89
N LYS A 219 32.95 3.20 -15.10
CA LYS A 219 34.40 3.26 -15.33
C LYS A 219 35.05 4.50 -14.70
N VAL A 220 34.41 5.67 -14.82
CA VAL A 220 34.89 6.92 -14.20
C VAL A 220 34.89 6.79 -12.67
N GLU A 221 33.86 6.17 -12.12
CA GLU A 221 33.74 5.96 -10.68
C GLU A 221 34.72 4.89 -10.18
N SER A 222 34.90 3.79 -10.92
CA SER A 222 35.89 2.75 -10.64
C SER A 222 37.34 3.26 -10.71
N SER A 223 37.66 4.12 -11.68
CA SER A 223 38.99 4.74 -11.81
C SER A 223 39.25 5.75 -10.69
N LYS A 224 38.25 6.53 -10.26
CA LYS A 224 38.33 7.40 -9.07
C LYS A 224 38.55 6.58 -7.78
N LEU A 225 37.88 5.44 -7.65
CA LEU A 225 38.05 4.52 -6.52
C LEU A 225 39.43 3.86 -6.50
N LYS A 226 39.95 3.42 -7.66
CA LYS A 226 41.32 2.89 -7.78
C LYS A 226 42.39 3.95 -7.47
N GLY A 227 42.15 5.21 -7.87
CA GLY A 227 43.02 6.34 -7.52
C GLY A 227 43.05 6.63 -6.02
N LYS A 228 41.88 6.61 -5.36
CA LYS A 228 41.78 6.71 -3.89
C LYS A 228 42.48 5.55 -3.18
N TRP A 229 42.32 4.31 -3.67
CA TRP A 229 42.97 3.12 -3.09
C TRP A 229 44.50 3.16 -3.20
N LYS A 230 45.06 3.66 -4.32
CA LYS A 230 46.52 3.88 -4.47
C LYS A 230 47.08 4.93 -3.50
N ASN A 231 46.28 5.94 -3.13
CA ASN A 231 46.68 6.93 -2.15
C ASN A 231 46.60 6.39 -0.71
N ILE A 232 45.60 5.54 -0.42
CA ILE A 232 45.45 4.90 0.89
C ILE A 232 46.56 3.85 1.13
N SER A 233 46.96 3.09 0.11
CA SER A 233 48.06 2.13 0.23
C SER A 233 49.42 2.81 0.44
N LYS A 234 49.64 4.00 -0.17
CA LYS A 234 50.83 4.83 0.11
C LYS A 234 50.88 5.34 1.55
N ILE A 235 49.73 5.72 2.13
CA ILE A 235 49.64 6.19 3.53
C ILE A 235 49.85 5.03 4.51
N SER A 236 49.37 3.82 4.19
CA SER A 236 49.60 2.60 4.97
C SER A 236 51.08 2.19 5.01
N SER A 237 51.80 2.32 3.88
CA SER A 237 53.23 1.96 3.81
C SER A 237 54.17 2.87 4.63
N LYS A 238 53.74 4.09 4.98
CA LYS A 238 54.51 5.02 5.83
C LYS A 238 54.30 4.80 7.33
N ARG A 239 53.30 4.02 7.74
CA ARG A 239 52.95 3.80 9.16
C ARG A 239 53.66 2.59 9.80
N ASN A 240 54.33 1.75 9.00
CA ASN A 240 55.08 0.57 9.49
C ASN A 240 56.59 0.82 9.72
N ARG A 241 57.01 2.09 9.88
CA ARG A 241 58.35 2.45 10.36
C ARG A 241 58.23 3.46 11.49
N LEU A 242 57.91 2.98 12.69
CA LEU A 242 58.29 3.58 13.98
C LEU A 242 57.86 2.59 15.07
N GLY A 243 58.86 1.97 15.68
CA GLY A 243 58.73 0.92 16.68
C GLY A 243 58.34 1.44 18.06
N SER A 244 57.98 0.48 18.90
CA SER A 244 57.47 0.58 20.26
C SER A 244 58.41 1.29 21.25
N THR A 245 57.89 2.26 22.01
CA THR A 245 58.04 2.37 23.48
C THR A 245 57.27 3.60 23.98
N ALA A 246 56.50 3.40 25.06
CA ALA A 246 55.83 4.36 25.96
C ALA A 246 54.32 4.13 26.08
N VAL A 247 54.00 3.07 26.83
CA VAL A 247 52.69 2.82 27.44
C VAL A 247 52.62 3.61 28.74
N SER A 248 51.41 4.06 29.08
CA SER A 248 50.99 4.52 30.41
C SER A 248 51.46 5.91 30.85
N MET A 249 50.61 6.91 30.61
CA MET A 249 50.07 7.82 31.64
C MET A 249 49.15 8.83 30.94
N ILE A 250 48.19 9.37 31.68
CA ILE A 250 47.15 10.34 31.25
C ILE A 250 45.87 9.66 30.72
N ARG A 251 45.31 8.81 31.58
CA ARG A 251 43.86 8.72 31.78
C ARG A 251 43.49 9.79 32.80
N PHE A 252 42.75 10.82 32.38
CA PHE A 252 41.87 11.74 33.11
C PHE A 252 42.03 13.20 32.64
N GLY A 253 40.91 13.78 32.20
CA GLY A 253 40.70 15.23 32.15
C GLY A 253 40.99 15.91 30.82
N LEU A 254 40.00 15.92 29.91
CA LEU A 254 39.47 17.14 29.28
C LEU A 254 38.50 16.80 28.13
N ILE A 255 37.23 16.78 28.50
CA ILE A 255 36.09 17.03 27.62
C ILE A 255 36.15 18.51 27.22
N LYS A 256 36.36 18.82 25.94
CA LYS A 256 35.64 19.85 25.15
C LYS A 256 36.36 20.14 23.81
N PHE A 257 35.55 20.34 22.78
CA PHE A 257 35.88 20.77 21.42
C PHE A 257 36.60 19.78 20.50
N GLN A 258 35.81 18.88 19.88
CA GLN A 258 36.11 18.43 18.51
C GLN A 258 34.97 18.83 17.58
N SER A 259 35.27 19.82 16.75
CA SER A 259 34.49 20.17 15.57
C SER A 259 34.48 18.96 14.63
N SER A 260 33.28 18.49 14.33
CA SER A 260 32.94 17.29 13.59
C SER A 260 33.37 17.35 12.11
N ARG A 261 34.49 16.71 11.78
CA ARG A 261 34.70 16.17 10.42
C ARG A 261 34.00 14.81 10.35
N ILE A 262 32.73 14.84 9.95
CA ILE A 262 31.93 13.64 9.66
C ILE A 262 32.54 12.96 8.44
N PHE A 263 33.27 11.88 8.66
CA PHE A 263 33.49 10.86 7.64
C PHE A 263 32.14 10.19 7.38
N TYR A 264 31.51 10.46 6.24
CA TYR A 264 30.40 9.65 5.75
C TYR A 264 30.95 8.25 5.40
N SER A 265 30.92 7.32 6.34
CA SER A 265 30.96 5.90 6.01
C SER A 265 29.62 5.57 5.35
N SER A 266 29.64 5.16 4.08
CA SER A 266 28.45 4.61 3.41
C SER A 266 27.88 3.49 4.26
N MET A 267 26.58 3.51 4.56
CA MET A 267 25.98 2.40 5.30
C MET A 267 26.11 1.10 4.48
N PRO A 268 26.33 -0.07 5.13
CA PRO A 268 26.38 -1.32 4.40
C PRO A 268 25.06 -1.57 3.68
N ARG A 269 25.12 -2.00 2.42
CA ARG A 269 23.93 -2.46 1.70
C ARG A 269 23.43 -3.76 2.29
N SER A 270 22.13 -3.82 2.61
CA SER A 270 21.51 -5.01 3.19
C SER A 270 20.81 -5.82 2.11
N THR A 271 21.22 -7.08 1.93
CA THR A 271 20.62 -7.98 0.94
C THR A 271 19.34 -8.61 1.50
N VAL A 272 18.25 -8.53 0.76
CA VAL A 272 16.95 -9.14 1.11
C VAL A 272 16.54 -10.17 0.06
N ALA A 273 15.82 -11.21 0.50
CA ALA A 273 15.17 -12.15 -0.39
C ALA A 273 13.65 -12.09 -0.23
N ILE A 274 12.95 -11.99 -1.36
CA ILE A 274 11.48 -12.10 -1.42
C ILE A 274 11.10 -13.47 -1.96
N CYS A 275 10.29 -14.19 -1.21
CA CYS A 275 9.79 -15.50 -1.61
C CYS A 275 8.42 -15.36 -2.28
N GLN A 276 8.22 -16.19 -3.29
CA GLN A 276 6.93 -16.47 -3.90
C GLN A 276 6.62 -17.94 -3.69
N THR A 277 5.47 -18.26 -3.10
CA THR A 277 5.09 -19.64 -2.79
C THR A 277 3.75 -19.99 -3.44
N LEU A 278 3.47 -21.29 -3.47
CA LEU A 278 2.17 -21.86 -3.81
C LEU A 278 1.77 -22.77 -2.65
N SER A 279 1.13 -22.19 -1.64
CA SER A 279 0.68 -22.95 -0.47
C SER A 279 -0.63 -23.68 -0.76
N THR A 280 -0.79 -24.92 -0.29
CA THR A 280 -2.03 -25.71 -0.35
C THR A 280 -2.54 -25.99 1.07
N ASP A 281 -3.46 -26.93 1.28
CA ASP A 281 -3.86 -27.40 2.62
C ASP A 281 -2.87 -28.43 3.23
N ASP A 282 -1.85 -28.86 2.49
CA ASP A 282 -0.77 -29.71 3.00
C ASP A 282 0.34 -28.86 3.65
N LYS A 283 0.24 -28.68 4.97
CA LYS A 283 1.21 -27.89 5.75
C LYS A 283 2.64 -28.44 5.65
N GLN A 284 2.82 -29.76 5.52
CA GLN A 284 4.15 -30.37 5.42
C GLN A 284 4.80 -30.08 4.06
N HIS A 285 4.01 -30.16 2.99
CA HIS A 285 4.44 -29.75 1.66
C HIS A 285 4.82 -28.26 1.63
N ASN A 286 3.98 -27.40 2.22
CA ASN A 286 4.22 -25.96 2.28
C ASN A 286 5.49 -25.63 3.08
N TRP A 287 5.68 -26.28 4.23
CA TRP A 287 6.90 -26.17 5.03
C TRP A 287 8.14 -26.52 4.20
N LYS A 288 8.16 -27.66 3.50
CA LYS A 288 9.31 -28.06 2.69
C LYS A 288 9.61 -27.08 1.56
N GLN A 289 8.57 -26.51 0.94
CA GLN A 289 8.71 -25.47 -0.07
C GLN A 289 9.36 -24.21 0.53
N CYS A 290 8.85 -23.72 1.67
CA CYS A 290 9.40 -22.55 2.34
C CYS A 290 10.83 -22.78 2.85
N GLU A 291 11.11 -23.93 3.45
CA GLU A 291 12.43 -24.33 3.91
C GLU A 291 13.45 -24.27 2.77
N SER A 292 13.12 -24.85 1.62
CA SER A 292 13.97 -24.85 0.42
C SER A 292 14.29 -23.43 -0.06
N LEU A 293 13.28 -22.56 -0.14
CA LEU A 293 13.45 -21.16 -0.54
C LEU A 293 14.27 -20.36 0.48
N ILE A 294 14.07 -20.58 1.78
CA ILE A 294 14.86 -19.93 2.84
C ILE A 294 16.33 -20.34 2.77
N ARG A 295 16.60 -21.64 2.61
CA ARG A 295 17.98 -22.15 2.45
C ARG A 295 18.62 -21.59 1.18
N LEU A 296 17.88 -21.54 0.06
CA LEU A 296 18.37 -20.92 -1.17
C LEU A 296 18.67 -19.43 -0.98
N ALA A 297 17.79 -18.68 -0.32
CA ALA A 297 18.01 -17.27 0.00
C ALA A 297 19.28 -17.05 0.85
N LYS A 298 19.57 -17.95 1.80
CA LYS A 298 20.83 -17.90 2.56
C LYS A 298 22.05 -18.06 1.66
N THR A 299 22.02 -18.94 0.66
CA THR A 299 23.13 -19.07 -0.32
C THR A 299 23.33 -17.81 -1.17
N LYS A 300 22.31 -16.93 -1.22
CA LYS A 300 22.37 -15.62 -1.88
C LYS A 300 22.71 -14.48 -0.92
N HIS A 301 23.19 -14.81 0.29
CA HIS A 301 23.60 -13.86 1.33
C HIS A 301 22.48 -12.93 1.83
N ALA A 302 21.22 -13.33 1.68
CA ALA A 302 20.11 -12.57 2.24
C ALA A 302 20.20 -12.53 3.78
N GLN A 303 20.10 -11.33 4.36
CA GLN A 303 20.06 -11.10 5.80
C GLN A 303 18.64 -11.24 6.34
N MET A 304 17.64 -10.84 5.53
CA MET A 304 16.22 -10.96 5.87
C MET A 304 15.44 -11.55 4.69
N ILE A 305 14.56 -12.50 5.00
CA ILE A 305 13.82 -13.30 4.02
C ILE A 305 12.31 -13.14 4.28
N PHE A 306 11.55 -12.84 3.23
CA PHE A 306 10.13 -12.52 3.32
C PHE A 306 9.29 -13.63 2.70
N LEU A 307 8.47 -14.30 3.52
CA LEU A 307 7.44 -15.23 3.08
C LEU A 307 6.10 -14.51 2.87
N PRO A 308 5.24 -14.99 1.98
CA PRO A 308 3.96 -14.36 1.71
C PRO A 308 2.92 -14.61 2.81
N GLU A 309 1.76 -13.96 2.67
CA GLU A 309 0.55 -14.27 3.41
C GLU A 309 0.13 -15.73 3.15
N CYS A 310 -0.45 -16.38 4.15
CA CYS A 310 -0.89 -17.78 4.10
C CYS A 310 0.23 -18.77 3.70
N PHE A 311 1.49 -18.46 4.03
CA PHE A 311 2.62 -19.34 3.71
C PHE A 311 2.46 -20.73 4.37
N ASP A 312 1.81 -20.77 5.53
CA ASP A 312 1.49 -21.97 6.29
C ASP A 312 0.53 -22.90 5.53
N TYR A 313 -0.60 -22.39 5.06
CA TYR A 313 -1.54 -23.11 4.20
C TYR A 313 -2.59 -22.23 3.52
N VAL A 314 -3.19 -22.75 2.43
CA VAL A 314 -4.40 -22.20 1.80
C VAL A 314 -5.44 -23.31 1.65
N ALA A 315 -6.44 -23.30 2.52
CA ALA A 315 -7.47 -24.34 2.56
C ALA A 315 -8.60 -24.12 1.54
N ALA A 316 -9.31 -25.21 1.20
CA ALA A 316 -10.44 -25.18 0.28
C ALA A 316 -11.77 -24.73 0.91
N SER A 317 -11.87 -24.72 2.25
CA SER A 317 -13.07 -24.34 3.00
C SER A 317 -12.72 -23.58 4.28
N LYS A 318 -13.69 -22.79 4.78
CA LYS A 318 -13.55 -22.02 6.02
C LYS A 318 -13.34 -22.90 7.25
N SER A 319 -14.08 -24.01 7.33
CA SER A 319 -13.94 -24.97 8.43
C SER A 319 -12.53 -25.57 8.48
N LYS A 320 -11.98 -25.93 7.32
CA LYS A 320 -10.62 -26.46 7.23
C LYS A 320 -9.57 -25.38 7.55
N THR A 321 -9.84 -24.12 7.20
CA THR A 321 -9.00 -22.99 7.63
C THR A 321 -8.92 -22.89 9.15
N ILE A 322 -10.04 -23.06 9.86
CA ILE A 322 -10.06 -23.01 11.33
C ILE A 322 -9.38 -24.24 11.94
N GLU A 323 -9.62 -25.42 11.38
CA GLU A 323 -9.07 -26.70 11.86
C GLU A 323 -7.53 -26.74 11.83
N LEU A 324 -6.92 -26.22 10.76
CA LEU A 324 -5.46 -26.27 10.53
C LEU A 324 -4.67 -25.20 11.28
N ALA A 325 -5.36 -24.24 11.89
CA ALA A 325 -4.76 -23.08 12.56
C ALA A 325 -4.01 -23.51 13.83
N GLU A 326 -2.92 -22.80 14.12
CA GLU A 326 -2.10 -23.07 15.30
C GLU A 326 -1.83 -21.82 16.11
N LYS A 327 -1.46 -22.00 17.38
CA LYS A 327 -0.96 -20.90 18.19
C LYS A 327 0.42 -20.49 17.73
N GLU A 328 0.86 -19.30 18.12
CA GLU A 328 2.20 -18.79 17.81
C GLU A 328 3.34 -19.71 18.30
N ASN A 329 3.14 -20.46 19.38
CA ASN A 329 4.08 -21.48 19.88
C ASN A 329 3.84 -22.87 19.28
N GLY A 330 3.08 -22.96 18.20
CA GLY A 330 2.78 -24.18 17.46
C GLY A 330 4.00 -24.81 16.78
N VAL A 331 3.82 -26.04 16.33
CA VAL A 331 4.90 -26.88 15.75
C VAL A 331 5.53 -26.21 14.54
N TYR A 332 4.73 -25.65 13.61
CA TYR A 332 5.26 -25.11 12.37
C TYR A 332 5.97 -23.78 12.59
N ILE A 333 5.42 -22.86 13.39
CA ILE A 333 6.12 -21.61 13.73
C ILE A 333 7.46 -21.90 14.44
N ASN A 334 7.52 -22.91 15.32
CA ASN A 334 8.77 -23.31 15.95
C ASN A 334 9.81 -23.86 14.95
N GLN A 335 9.39 -24.55 13.89
CA GLN A 335 10.31 -24.97 12.82
C GLN A 335 10.95 -23.76 12.13
N TYR A 336 10.20 -22.68 11.86
CA TYR A 336 10.77 -21.44 11.32
C TYR A 336 11.72 -20.75 12.30
N ARG A 337 11.41 -20.71 13.59
CA ARG A 337 12.32 -20.17 14.62
C ARG A 337 13.66 -20.93 14.67
N MET A 338 13.59 -22.26 14.61
CA MET A 338 14.78 -23.12 14.56
C MET A 338 15.59 -22.87 13.29
N LEU A 339 14.93 -22.77 12.13
CA LEU A 339 15.59 -22.51 10.85
C LEU A 339 16.24 -21.12 10.80
N ALA A 340 15.60 -20.09 11.35
CA ALA A 340 16.17 -18.74 11.49
C ALA A 340 17.46 -18.77 12.32
N ARG A 341 17.44 -19.48 13.46
CA ARG A 341 18.60 -19.66 14.34
C ARG A 341 19.73 -20.46 13.68
N GLU A 342 19.38 -21.54 12.99
CA GLU A 342 20.33 -22.41 12.27
C GLU A 342 21.05 -21.61 11.18
N LEU A 343 20.31 -20.88 10.36
CA LEU A 343 20.85 -20.19 9.20
C LEU A 343 21.36 -18.78 9.50
N LYS A 344 21.15 -18.26 10.72
CA LYS A 344 21.47 -16.89 11.12
C LYS A 344 20.90 -15.87 10.13
N VAL A 345 19.57 -15.87 10.01
CA VAL A 345 18.80 -14.98 9.14
C VAL A 345 17.55 -14.51 9.85
N TRP A 346 17.09 -13.31 9.49
CA TRP A 346 15.81 -12.79 9.90
C TRP A 346 14.69 -13.29 8.97
N LEU A 347 13.52 -13.60 9.52
CA LEU A 347 12.37 -14.07 8.76
C LEU A 347 11.17 -13.15 8.95
N SER A 348 10.52 -12.77 7.85
CA SER A 348 9.18 -12.20 7.82
C SER A 348 8.21 -13.33 7.44
N LEU A 349 7.43 -13.78 8.42
CA LEU A 349 6.39 -14.79 8.26
C LEU A 349 5.07 -14.07 7.96
N GLY A 350 4.79 -13.87 6.68
CA GLY A 350 3.90 -12.81 6.18
C GLY A 350 2.40 -12.88 6.48
N GLY A 351 1.94 -13.76 7.37
CA GLY A 351 0.52 -13.92 7.69
C GLY A 351 0.15 -15.39 7.85
N PHE A 352 0.45 -16.00 8.99
CA PHE A 352 -0.04 -17.34 9.32
C PHE A 352 -1.41 -17.27 9.99
N HIS A 353 -2.13 -18.39 9.97
CA HIS A 353 -3.44 -18.51 10.61
C HIS A 353 -3.24 -18.81 12.10
N GLU A 354 -3.26 -17.76 12.91
CA GLU A 354 -3.13 -17.86 14.36
C GLU A 354 -4.47 -18.24 14.99
N LYS A 355 -4.48 -19.30 15.77
CA LYS A 355 -5.67 -19.73 16.52
C LYS A 355 -6.01 -18.70 17.61
N SER A 356 -7.28 -18.30 17.68
CA SER A 356 -7.79 -17.43 18.75
C SER A 356 -7.66 -18.09 20.13
N GLU A 357 -7.50 -17.30 21.18
CA GLU A 357 -7.37 -17.78 22.57
C GLU A 357 -8.71 -18.06 23.27
N ASP A 358 -9.84 -17.69 22.63
CA ASP A 358 -11.18 -17.63 23.25
C ASP A 358 -12.26 -18.48 22.53
N SER A 359 -13.51 -18.35 23.00
CA SER A 359 -14.75 -18.93 22.43
C SER A 359 -15.03 -18.58 20.97
N ASP A 360 -14.31 -17.63 20.38
CA ASP A 360 -14.40 -17.32 18.96
C ASP A 360 -13.64 -18.38 18.14
N VAL A 361 -14.39 -19.16 17.36
CA VAL A 361 -13.86 -20.20 16.49
C VAL A 361 -13.04 -19.65 15.31
N ARG A 362 -13.08 -18.34 15.05
CA ARG A 362 -12.32 -17.69 13.97
C ARG A 362 -10.82 -17.63 14.30
N VAL A 363 -10.02 -17.32 13.28
CA VAL A 363 -8.56 -17.22 13.38
C VAL A 363 -8.10 -15.78 13.23
N TYR A 364 -6.85 -15.46 13.58
CA TYR A 364 -6.21 -14.22 13.15
C TYR A 364 -5.31 -14.49 11.95
N ASN A 365 -5.11 -13.47 11.11
CA ASN A 365 -4.07 -13.45 10.09
C ASN A 365 -2.88 -12.68 10.67
N THR A 366 -1.85 -13.41 11.09
CA THR A 366 -0.80 -12.89 11.95
C THR A 366 0.55 -12.90 11.23
N HIS A 367 1.14 -11.72 11.07
CA HIS A 367 2.46 -11.52 10.52
C HIS A 367 3.48 -11.44 11.66
N LEU A 368 4.47 -12.33 11.67
CA LEU A 368 5.58 -12.32 12.62
C LEU A 368 6.89 -11.90 11.97
N ILE A 369 7.68 -11.11 12.69
CA ILE A 369 9.11 -10.91 12.40
C ILE A 369 9.92 -11.71 13.41
N ILE A 370 10.77 -12.59 12.93
CA ILE A 370 11.65 -13.45 13.73
C ILE A 370 13.10 -13.05 13.47
N ASP A 371 13.88 -12.83 14.55
CA ASP A 371 15.30 -12.53 14.46
C ASP A 371 16.17 -13.78 14.17
N ASP A 372 17.47 -13.58 14.00
CA ASP A 372 18.47 -14.64 13.77
C ASP A 372 18.82 -15.47 15.03
N HIS A 373 18.17 -15.19 16.15
CA HIS A 373 18.18 -15.99 17.37
C HIS A 373 16.92 -16.86 17.51
N GLY A 374 15.90 -16.62 16.67
CA GLY A 374 14.61 -17.30 16.68
C GLY A 374 13.57 -16.65 17.59
N ASN A 375 13.78 -15.41 18.05
CA ASN A 375 12.84 -14.66 18.89
C ASN A 375 11.85 -13.88 18.02
N THR A 376 10.60 -13.75 18.48
CA THR A 376 9.61 -12.85 17.86
C THR A 376 9.96 -11.40 18.20
N VAL A 377 10.26 -10.57 17.20
CA VAL A 377 10.57 -9.13 17.36
C VAL A 377 9.30 -8.30 17.32
N THR A 378 8.36 -8.64 16.43
CA THR A 378 7.04 -8.01 16.39
C THR A 378 6.00 -8.97 15.83
N LYS A 379 4.75 -8.70 16.20
CA LYS A 379 3.56 -9.45 15.86
C LYS A 379 2.49 -8.46 15.40
N TYR A 380 2.05 -8.62 14.16
CA TYR A 380 1.00 -7.81 13.58
C TYR A 380 -0.18 -8.69 13.18
N ARG A 381 -1.37 -8.41 13.71
CA ARG A 381 -2.61 -9.02 13.25
C ARG A 381 -3.25 -8.11 12.22
N LYS A 382 -3.56 -8.65 11.03
CA LYS A 382 -4.12 -7.91 9.90
C LYS A 382 -5.35 -7.10 10.32
N VAL A 383 -5.28 -5.77 10.17
CA VAL A 383 -6.35 -4.87 10.62
C VAL A 383 -7.43 -4.67 9.55
N HIS A 384 -7.07 -4.71 8.27
CA HIS A 384 -8.03 -4.62 7.18
C HIS A 384 -8.33 -5.99 6.56
N LEU A 385 -9.48 -6.57 6.87
CA LEU A 385 -9.93 -7.83 6.30
C LEU A 385 -10.53 -7.64 4.90
N PHE A 386 -10.26 -8.60 4.01
CA PHE A 386 -10.72 -8.61 2.62
C PHE A 386 -12.18 -9.04 2.51
N ASP A 387 -13.07 -8.08 2.72
CA ASP A 387 -14.52 -8.22 2.49
C ASP A 387 -14.90 -7.47 1.22
N VAL A 388 -14.89 -8.17 0.09
CA VAL A 388 -15.13 -7.58 -1.23
C VAL A 388 -16.17 -8.37 -2.01
N ASP A 389 -17.12 -7.62 -2.58
CA ASP A 389 -18.11 -8.12 -3.52
C ASP A 389 -17.86 -7.47 -4.89
N ILE A 390 -17.35 -8.25 -5.84
CA ILE A 390 -17.10 -7.80 -7.21
C ILE A 390 -18.21 -8.41 -8.09
N PRO A 391 -19.07 -7.60 -8.73
CA PRO A 391 -20.11 -8.12 -9.61
C PRO A 391 -19.54 -9.07 -10.67
N GLY A 392 -20.06 -10.30 -10.72
CA GLY A 392 -19.61 -11.34 -11.64
C GLY A 392 -18.45 -12.21 -11.13
N GLU A 393 -17.85 -11.89 -9.98
CA GLU A 393 -16.93 -12.78 -9.25
C GLU A 393 -17.60 -13.32 -7.98
N LYS A 394 -16.97 -14.33 -7.37
CA LYS A 394 -17.44 -14.86 -6.10
C LYS A 394 -17.12 -13.87 -4.98
N SER A 395 -18.14 -13.42 -4.26
CA SER A 395 -17.97 -12.60 -3.05
C SER A 395 -17.03 -13.29 -2.04
N ILE A 396 -16.05 -12.56 -1.54
CA ILE A 396 -15.11 -13.02 -0.51
C ILE A 396 -15.35 -12.20 0.75
N ARG A 397 -15.57 -12.90 1.86
CA ARG A 397 -15.72 -12.32 3.21
C ARG A 397 -14.71 -12.96 4.16
N GLU A 398 -13.51 -12.41 4.23
CA GLU A 398 -12.46 -12.83 5.17
C GLU A 398 -12.94 -12.72 6.63
N SER A 399 -13.74 -11.69 6.96
CA SER A 399 -14.30 -11.47 8.29
C SER A 399 -15.16 -12.62 8.84
N SER A 400 -15.69 -13.46 7.95
CA SER A 400 -16.53 -14.60 8.34
C SER A 400 -15.76 -15.77 8.94
N TYR A 401 -14.43 -15.78 8.85
CA TYR A 401 -13.57 -16.80 9.46
C TYR A 401 -12.28 -16.24 10.07
N THR A 402 -12.02 -14.93 9.91
CA THR A 402 -10.85 -14.23 10.45
C THR A 402 -11.27 -13.06 11.34
N ILE A 403 -10.55 -12.82 12.43
CA ILE A 403 -10.72 -11.69 13.35
C ILE A 403 -9.73 -10.60 12.94
N ALA A 404 -10.20 -9.34 12.87
CA ALA A 404 -9.34 -8.21 12.57
C ALA A 404 -8.43 -7.90 13.76
N GLY A 405 -7.19 -7.52 13.49
CA GLY A 405 -6.31 -6.93 14.49
C GLY A 405 -6.88 -5.60 15.02
N ASN A 406 -6.58 -5.31 16.29
CA ASN A 406 -7.04 -4.09 16.97
C ASN A 406 -5.94 -3.06 17.22
N ASN A 407 -4.68 -3.37 16.88
CA ASN A 407 -3.51 -2.55 17.15
C ASN A 407 -2.58 -2.46 15.93
N LEU A 408 -2.08 -1.26 15.61
CA LEU A 408 -0.98 -1.11 14.67
C LEU A 408 0.35 -1.27 15.41
N GLN A 409 1.35 -1.81 14.72
CA GLN A 409 2.71 -1.92 15.23
C GLN A 409 3.53 -0.71 14.77
N LEU A 410 4.39 -0.18 15.63
CA LEU A 410 5.39 0.82 15.23
C LEU A 410 6.44 0.16 14.33
N PRO A 411 7.15 0.93 13.47
CA PRO A 411 8.29 0.40 12.73
C PRO A 411 9.36 -0.16 13.68
N VAL A 412 9.79 -1.40 13.45
CA VAL A 412 10.80 -2.07 14.28
C VAL A 412 12.18 -2.01 13.64
N GLN A 413 13.21 -1.88 14.46
CA GLN A 413 14.59 -1.90 13.98
C GLN A 413 14.96 -3.32 13.51
N THR A 414 15.49 -3.42 12.30
CA THR A 414 15.97 -4.68 11.70
C THR A 414 17.34 -4.45 11.02
N PRO A 415 18.03 -5.51 10.54
CA PRO A 415 19.26 -5.37 9.76
C PRO A 415 19.10 -4.62 8.42
N ILE A 416 17.86 -4.40 7.96
CA ILE A 416 17.55 -3.75 6.68
C ILE A 416 16.99 -2.33 6.86
N GLY A 417 17.00 -1.80 8.08
CA GLY A 417 16.39 -0.52 8.46
C GLY A 417 15.16 -0.68 9.37
N ARG A 418 14.45 0.42 9.61
CA ARG A 418 13.17 0.42 10.36
C ARG A 418 12.05 -0.13 9.50
N LEU A 419 11.60 -1.34 9.80
CA LEU A 419 10.58 -2.09 9.07
C LEU A 419 9.20 -1.86 9.66
N PHE A 420 8.25 -1.39 8.85
CA PHE A 420 6.83 -1.40 9.19
C PHE A 420 6.14 -2.64 8.62
N VAL A 421 5.38 -3.31 9.48
CA VAL A 421 4.77 -4.61 9.20
C VAL A 421 3.29 -4.43 8.87
N SER A 422 2.86 -5.00 7.74
CA SER A 422 1.45 -5.04 7.33
C SER A 422 1.15 -6.28 6.48
N THR A 423 -0.09 -6.48 6.04
CA THR A 423 -0.49 -7.67 5.28
C THR A 423 -1.50 -7.36 4.17
N CYS A 424 -1.18 -7.73 2.94
CA CYS A 424 -2.10 -7.83 1.81
C CYS A 424 -3.03 -6.63 1.60
N TYR A 425 -4.29 -6.74 2.04
CA TYR A 425 -5.33 -5.74 1.80
C TYR A 425 -5.00 -4.38 2.41
N ASP A 426 -4.15 -4.35 3.45
CA ASP A 426 -3.59 -3.13 4.04
C ASP A 426 -2.95 -2.21 3.01
N ILE A 427 -2.41 -2.75 1.91
CA ILE A 427 -1.80 -1.94 0.84
C ILE A 427 -2.80 -0.99 0.17
N ARG A 428 -4.11 -1.24 0.28
CA ARG A 428 -5.14 -0.37 -0.29
C ARG A 428 -5.39 0.90 0.53
N PHE A 429 -4.90 0.95 1.76
CA PHE A 429 -5.10 2.04 2.71
C PHE A 429 -3.80 2.88 2.78
N PRO A 430 -3.63 3.91 1.93
CA PRO A 430 -2.42 4.74 1.91
C PRO A 430 -2.12 5.42 3.26
N GLU A 431 -3.13 5.58 4.12
CA GLU A 431 -3.04 6.07 5.48
C GLU A 431 -2.00 5.28 6.29
N LEU A 432 -2.02 3.94 6.20
CA LEU A 432 -1.06 3.10 6.91
C LEU A 432 0.38 3.37 6.48
N ALA A 433 0.64 3.53 5.18
CA ALA A 433 1.98 3.83 4.68
C ALA A 433 2.43 5.25 5.08
N CYS A 434 1.50 6.22 5.09
CA CYS A 434 1.78 7.58 5.53
C CYS A 434 2.12 7.63 7.02
N LEU A 435 1.35 6.92 7.86
CA LEU A 435 1.61 6.77 9.30
C LEU A 435 2.94 6.06 9.55
N ALA A 436 3.20 4.96 8.84
CA ALA A 436 4.47 4.24 8.94
C ALA A 436 5.67 5.16 8.66
N ARG A 437 5.60 5.98 7.60
CA ARG A 437 6.63 6.97 7.28
C ARG A 437 6.75 8.06 8.33
N GLN A 438 5.64 8.53 8.91
CA GLN A 438 5.65 9.49 10.02
C GLN A 438 6.39 8.92 11.23
N PHE A 439 6.14 7.66 11.56
CA PHE A 439 6.86 6.92 12.61
C PHE A 439 8.28 6.48 12.20
N GLY A 440 8.80 7.02 11.10
CA GLY A 440 10.19 6.85 10.71
C GLY A 440 10.49 5.56 9.97
N ALA A 441 9.50 4.81 9.46
CA ALA A 441 9.77 3.63 8.63
C ALA A 441 10.69 3.96 7.46
N GLU A 442 11.56 3.02 7.12
CA GLU A 442 12.48 3.04 5.96
C GLU A 442 12.07 1.94 4.95
N VAL A 443 11.50 0.86 5.48
CA VAL A 443 11.00 -0.29 4.71
C VAL A 443 9.56 -0.57 5.12
N LEU A 444 8.68 -0.80 4.14
CA LEU A 444 7.32 -1.29 4.34
C LEU A 444 7.23 -2.71 3.75
N CYS A 445 6.49 -3.61 4.39
CA CYS A 445 6.20 -4.91 3.80
C CYS A 445 4.70 -5.21 3.68
N TYR A 446 4.32 -5.82 2.55
CA TYR A 446 2.96 -6.24 2.21
C TYR A 446 2.94 -7.69 1.68
N PRO A 447 3.32 -8.69 2.50
CA PRO A 447 3.09 -10.09 2.15
C PRO A 447 1.62 -10.35 1.81
N SER A 448 1.37 -11.12 0.75
CA SER A 448 0.05 -11.07 0.09
C SER A 448 -0.38 -12.36 -0.60
N ALA A 449 -1.68 -12.61 -0.64
CA ALA A 449 -2.34 -13.61 -1.48
C ALA A 449 -3.41 -12.99 -2.41
N PHE A 450 -2.98 -12.04 -3.26
CA PHE A 450 -3.85 -11.30 -4.17
C PHE A 450 -4.56 -12.22 -5.17
N THR A 451 -5.86 -12.00 -5.38
CA THR A 451 -6.61 -12.69 -6.45
C THR A 451 -6.06 -12.31 -7.82
N VAL A 452 -6.22 -13.19 -8.81
CA VAL A 452 -5.66 -12.97 -10.17
C VAL A 452 -6.23 -11.70 -10.82
N SER A 453 -7.55 -11.49 -10.78
CA SER A 453 -8.21 -10.33 -11.40
C SER A 453 -7.73 -9.00 -10.79
N THR A 454 -7.77 -8.91 -9.45
CA THR A 454 -7.34 -7.69 -8.75
C THR A 454 -5.83 -7.50 -8.81
N GLY A 455 -5.04 -8.58 -8.83
CA GLY A 455 -3.59 -8.53 -8.98
C GLY A 455 -3.17 -8.01 -10.35
N MET A 456 -3.79 -8.51 -11.43
CA MET A 456 -3.56 -8.03 -12.79
C MET A 456 -3.79 -6.52 -12.96
N ALA A 457 -4.78 -5.97 -12.25
CA ALA A 457 -5.13 -4.56 -12.35
C ALA A 457 -4.35 -3.66 -11.38
N HIS A 458 -4.13 -4.12 -10.14
CA HIS A 458 -3.75 -3.24 -9.04
C HIS A 458 -2.40 -3.54 -8.39
N TRP A 459 -1.86 -4.75 -8.51
CA TRP A 459 -0.71 -5.19 -7.70
C TRP A 459 0.50 -4.26 -7.85
N GLU A 460 1.07 -4.17 -9.06
CA GLU A 460 2.26 -3.35 -9.30
C GLU A 460 1.99 -1.87 -9.01
N VAL A 461 0.80 -1.37 -9.39
CA VAL A 461 0.42 0.04 -9.18
C VAL A 461 0.42 0.36 -7.69
N LEU A 462 -0.23 -0.46 -6.85
CA LEU A 462 -0.30 -0.22 -5.41
C LEU A 462 1.07 -0.33 -4.75
N VAL A 463 1.86 -1.38 -5.05
CA VAL A 463 3.20 -1.55 -4.48
C VAL A 463 4.09 -0.35 -4.80
N ARG A 464 4.09 0.10 -6.07
CA ARG A 464 4.89 1.26 -6.48
C ARG A 464 4.36 2.57 -5.90
N SER A 465 3.05 2.77 -5.85
CA SER A 465 2.45 3.96 -5.24
C SER A 465 2.82 4.07 -3.76
N ARG A 466 2.78 2.96 -2.99
CA ARG A 466 3.22 3.00 -1.59
C ARG A 466 4.68 3.37 -1.46
N ALA A 467 5.55 2.85 -2.33
CA ALA A 467 6.98 3.19 -2.31
C ALA A 467 7.21 4.68 -2.59
N ILE A 468 6.53 5.22 -3.61
CA ILE A 468 6.67 6.63 -4.02
C ILE A 468 6.11 7.58 -2.96
N ASP A 469 4.87 7.37 -2.52
CA ASP A 469 4.17 8.32 -1.63
C ASP A 469 4.78 8.32 -0.22
N SER A 470 5.27 7.18 0.25
CA SER A 470 5.97 7.06 1.54
C SER A 470 7.48 7.33 1.44
N GLN A 471 8.06 7.30 0.24
CA GLN A 471 9.52 7.28 -0.01
C GLN A 471 10.26 6.27 0.88
N CYS A 472 9.70 5.06 0.96
CA CYS A 472 10.27 3.90 1.63
C CYS A 472 10.52 2.81 0.59
N PHE A 473 11.42 1.86 0.89
CA PHE A 473 11.43 0.60 0.16
C PHE A 473 10.13 -0.17 0.44
N VAL A 474 9.59 -0.85 -0.56
CA VAL A 474 8.41 -1.72 -0.39
C VAL A 474 8.74 -3.14 -0.79
N ILE A 475 8.55 -4.06 0.15
CA ILE A 475 8.81 -5.50 -0.02
C ILE A 475 7.48 -6.25 -0.01
N ALA A 476 7.13 -6.89 -1.12
CA ALA A 476 5.82 -7.51 -1.29
C ALA A 476 5.99 -8.99 -1.71
N ALA A 477 6.18 -9.87 -0.72
CA ALA A 477 6.14 -11.32 -0.93
C ALA A 477 4.74 -11.75 -1.34
N ALA A 478 4.61 -12.73 -2.25
CA ALA A 478 3.30 -13.10 -2.80
C ALA A 478 3.07 -14.60 -2.92
N GLN A 479 1.84 -15.04 -2.69
CA GLN A 479 1.35 -16.33 -3.18
C GLN A 479 1.18 -16.29 -4.70
N CYS A 480 1.30 -17.43 -5.38
CA CYS A 480 1.16 -17.55 -6.83
C CYS A 480 0.33 -18.78 -7.22
N GLY A 481 0.02 -18.93 -8.50
CA GLY A 481 -0.54 -20.16 -9.06
C GLY A 481 -1.93 -20.54 -8.58
N LYS A 482 -2.30 -21.82 -8.76
CA LYS A 482 -3.60 -22.39 -8.38
C LYS A 482 -3.43 -23.22 -7.11
N HIS A 483 -3.96 -22.73 -5.99
CA HIS A 483 -3.90 -23.40 -4.68
C HIS A 483 -4.82 -24.62 -4.60
N ASN A 484 -6.03 -24.46 -5.15
CA ASN A 484 -7.07 -25.48 -5.23
C ASN A 484 -8.07 -25.07 -6.32
N ASP A 485 -9.14 -25.85 -6.52
CA ASP A 485 -10.14 -25.59 -7.57
C ASP A 485 -10.87 -24.24 -7.46
N LYS A 486 -10.88 -23.63 -6.28
CA LYS A 486 -11.63 -22.41 -5.98
C LYS A 486 -10.74 -21.19 -5.75
N ARG A 487 -9.43 -21.35 -5.63
CA ARG A 487 -8.50 -20.27 -5.26
C ARG A 487 -7.22 -20.29 -6.09
N SER A 488 -6.90 -19.14 -6.65
CA SER A 488 -5.63 -18.86 -7.35
C SER A 488 -5.14 -17.47 -6.98
N SER A 489 -3.82 -17.31 -6.95
CA SER A 489 -3.17 -16.04 -6.62
C SER A 489 -2.32 -15.52 -7.77
N TYR A 490 -2.16 -14.20 -7.82
CA TYR A 490 -1.52 -13.50 -8.93
C TYR A 490 0.00 -13.71 -9.01
N GLY A 491 0.67 -13.91 -7.87
CA GLY A 491 2.12 -13.95 -7.79
C GLY A 491 2.75 -12.58 -8.00
N ARG A 492 3.90 -12.58 -8.69
CA ARG A 492 4.74 -11.40 -8.94
C ARG A 492 5.22 -10.73 -7.66
N ALA A 493 5.71 -11.54 -6.72
CA ALA A 493 6.42 -11.02 -5.55
C ALA A 493 7.53 -10.05 -6.01
N MET A 494 7.67 -8.89 -5.36
CA MET A 494 8.58 -7.84 -5.82
C MET A 494 9.13 -6.95 -4.71
N VAL A 495 10.23 -6.26 -5.01
CA VAL A 495 10.79 -5.16 -4.21
C VAL A 495 10.82 -3.89 -5.05
N VAL A 496 10.38 -2.78 -4.46
CA VAL A 496 10.35 -1.46 -5.10
C VAL A 496 11.14 -0.45 -4.26
N ASP A 497 11.94 0.38 -4.92
CA ASP A 497 12.71 1.44 -4.27
C ASP A 497 11.85 2.69 -3.94
N PRO A 498 12.36 3.63 -3.11
CA PRO A 498 11.67 4.88 -2.78
C PRO A 498 11.33 5.79 -3.97
N TRP A 499 11.90 5.54 -5.14
CA TRP A 499 11.62 6.27 -6.39
C TRP A 499 10.56 5.58 -7.25
N GLY A 500 10.07 4.41 -6.82
CA GLY A 500 9.10 3.60 -7.53
C GLY A 500 9.71 2.71 -8.62
N THR A 501 11.01 2.44 -8.59
CA THR A 501 11.67 1.47 -9.48
C THR A 501 11.53 0.06 -8.91
N VAL A 502 11.07 -0.89 -9.72
CA VAL A 502 11.07 -2.31 -9.34
C VAL A 502 12.49 -2.84 -9.40
N LEU A 503 13.07 -3.17 -8.24
CA LEU A 503 14.46 -3.66 -8.12
C LEU A 503 14.58 -5.15 -8.39
N ALA A 504 13.62 -5.92 -7.87
CA ALA A 504 13.57 -7.36 -8.02
C ALA A 504 12.12 -7.83 -8.13
N GLN A 505 11.87 -8.87 -8.93
CA GLN A 505 10.54 -9.44 -9.10
C GLN A 505 10.64 -10.92 -9.51
N CYS A 506 9.82 -11.79 -8.92
CA CYS A 506 9.65 -13.16 -9.39
C CYS A 506 8.97 -13.17 -10.77
N SER A 507 9.61 -13.80 -11.76
CA SER A 507 9.22 -13.74 -13.17
C SER A 507 8.16 -14.77 -13.60
N THR A 508 8.06 -15.89 -12.88
CA THR A 508 7.15 -17.00 -13.19
C THR A 508 5.94 -17.00 -12.26
N ASN A 509 4.87 -17.71 -12.64
CA ASN A 509 3.72 -17.96 -11.77
C ASN A 509 3.89 -19.27 -10.99
N THR A 510 5.09 -19.50 -10.46
CA THR A 510 5.49 -20.72 -9.73
C THR A 510 6.30 -20.34 -8.49
N PRO A 511 6.44 -21.25 -7.52
CA PRO A 511 7.34 -21.05 -6.38
C PRO A 511 8.73 -20.64 -6.85
N SER A 512 9.24 -19.53 -6.30
CA SER A 512 10.52 -18.93 -6.68
C SER A 512 10.93 -17.87 -5.66
N LEU A 513 12.13 -17.31 -5.81
CA LEU A 513 12.56 -16.15 -5.04
C LEU A 513 13.27 -15.14 -5.93
N ALA A 514 13.30 -13.88 -5.49
CA ALA A 514 14.18 -12.86 -6.03
C ALA A 514 14.98 -12.22 -4.90
N VAL A 515 16.15 -11.66 -5.23
CA VAL A 515 17.09 -11.06 -4.28
C VAL A 515 17.49 -9.68 -4.77
N CYS A 516 17.60 -8.71 -3.86
CA CYS A 516 18.17 -7.41 -4.15
C CYS A 516 18.82 -6.81 -2.91
N ASP A 517 19.68 -5.82 -3.14
CA ASP A 517 20.28 -5.01 -2.10
C ASP A 517 19.43 -3.76 -1.86
N LEU A 518 19.22 -3.41 -0.59
CA LEU A 518 18.63 -2.15 -0.19
C LEU A 518 19.72 -1.11 0.10
N ASP A 519 19.49 0.12 -0.37
CA ASP A 519 20.40 1.25 -0.23
C ASP A 519 19.68 2.38 0.52
N LEU A 520 19.81 2.38 1.84
CA LEU A 520 19.20 3.40 2.71
C LEU A 520 19.83 4.79 2.50
N ASP A 521 21.05 4.88 1.96
CA ASP A 521 21.65 6.16 1.58
C ASP A 521 20.92 6.74 0.35
N PHE A 522 20.55 5.89 -0.62
CA PHE A 522 19.70 6.29 -1.74
C PHE A 522 18.33 6.80 -1.27
N GLU A 523 17.68 6.08 -0.35
CA GLU A 523 16.42 6.53 0.26
C GLU A 523 16.54 7.92 0.89
N ASN A 524 17.56 8.10 1.74
CA ASN A 524 17.84 9.40 2.36
C ASN A 524 18.06 10.50 1.31
N SER A 525 18.70 10.17 0.19
CA SER A 525 18.88 11.12 -0.91
C SER A 525 17.56 11.50 -1.60
N VAL A 526 16.63 10.56 -1.77
CA VAL A 526 15.30 10.79 -2.35
C VAL A 526 14.48 11.71 -1.43
N ARG A 527 14.49 11.42 -0.12
CA ARG A 527 13.78 12.24 0.89
C ARG A 527 14.30 13.67 0.94
N LYS A 528 15.61 13.89 0.76
CA LYS A 528 16.21 15.24 0.69
C LYS A 528 15.84 15.99 -0.59
N GLN A 529 15.84 15.30 -1.73
CA GLN A 529 15.52 15.91 -3.04
C GLN A 529 14.02 16.22 -3.19
N PHE A 530 13.17 15.37 -2.63
CA PHE A 530 11.72 15.50 -2.64
C PHE A 530 11.20 15.45 -1.19
N PRO A 531 11.24 16.55 -0.43
CA PRO A 531 10.84 16.56 0.99
C PRO A 531 9.31 16.58 1.15
N THR A 532 8.62 15.57 0.59
CA THR A 532 7.14 15.51 0.56
C THR A 532 6.52 15.56 1.94
N GLN A 533 7.20 14.99 2.95
CA GLN A 533 6.74 15.02 4.33
C GLN A 533 6.71 16.43 4.92
N ASN A 534 7.71 17.27 4.61
CA ASN A 534 7.78 18.66 5.07
C ASN A 534 6.77 19.55 4.31
N ASN A 535 6.37 19.15 3.11
CA ASN A 535 5.48 19.90 2.24
C ASN A 535 3.99 19.55 2.45
N ARG A 536 3.66 18.68 3.42
CA ARG A 536 2.26 18.37 3.75
C ARG A 536 1.56 19.62 4.29
N ARG A 537 0.32 19.85 3.86
CA ARG A 537 -0.51 20.99 4.29
C ARG A 537 -1.28 20.63 5.55
N THR A 538 -0.55 20.59 6.65
CA THR A 538 -1.05 20.15 7.97
C THR A 538 -2.04 21.14 8.57
N ASP A 539 -2.04 22.36 8.04
CA ASP A 539 -3.06 23.38 8.24
C ASP A 539 -4.42 23.05 7.58
N LEU A 540 -4.43 22.21 6.53
CA LEU A 540 -5.65 21.84 5.80
C LEU A 540 -6.14 20.43 6.11
N TYR A 541 -5.23 19.50 6.38
CA TYR A 541 -5.57 18.12 6.68
C TYR A 541 -4.57 17.51 7.66
N GLN A 542 -5.03 16.51 8.40
CA GLN A 542 -4.18 15.75 9.31
C GLN A 542 -4.44 14.26 9.16
N LEU A 543 -3.42 13.47 9.43
CA LEU A 543 -3.53 12.04 9.55
C LEU A 543 -3.15 11.66 10.98
N LEU A 544 -4.11 11.16 11.73
CA LEU A 544 -3.98 10.86 13.15
C LEU A 544 -3.96 9.34 13.35
N SER A 545 -3.06 8.89 14.22
CA SER A 545 -3.00 7.51 14.71
C SER A 545 -3.45 7.48 16.16
N ARG A 546 -4.20 6.45 16.54
CA ARG A 546 -4.46 6.14 17.96
C ARG A 546 -3.33 5.33 18.60
N VAL A 547 -2.41 4.81 17.78
CA VAL A 547 -1.17 4.22 18.28
C VAL A 547 -0.24 5.35 18.62
N SER A 548 -0.13 5.61 19.92
CA SER A 548 0.94 6.43 20.47
C SER A 548 2.21 5.57 20.50
N PRO A 549 3.34 6.06 19.97
CA PRO A 549 4.63 5.53 20.38
C PRO A 549 4.68 5.43 21.91
N PHE A 550 5.31 4.38 22.45
CA PHE A 550 5.61 4.38 23.88
C PHE A 550 6.61 5.51 24.11
N PHE A 551 6.14 6.61 24.68
CA PHE A 551 7.00 7.69 25.11
C PHE A 551 7.40 7.40 26.54
N ASP A 552 8.68 7.08 26.72
CA ASP A 552 9.26 6.93 28.04
C ASP A 552 9.03 8.21 28.85
N ILE A 553 8.19 8.13 29.88
CA ILE A 553 7.87 9.26 30.75
C ILE A 553 9.14 9.74 31.47
N ASP A 554 10.04 8.82 31.80
CA ASP A 554 11.22 9.11 32.60
C ASP A 554 12.43 9.52 31.72
N SER A 555 12.26 9.54 30.38
CA SER A 555 13.23 10.15 29.45
C SER A 555 13.33 11.67 29.60
N ILE A 556 12.34 12.32 30.24
CA ILE A 556 12.34 13.73 30.62
C ILE A 556 12.23 13.77 32.15
N SER A 557 13.27 14.21 32.84
CA SER A 557 13.26 14.28 34.31
C SER A 557 12.26 15.31 34.84
N GLU A 558 12.08 16.43 34.12
CA GLU A 558 11.21 17.53 34.49
C GLU A 558 10.48 18.10 33.27
N TYR A 559 9.15 18.13 33.33
CA TYR A 559 8.28 18.60 32.26
C TYR A 559 8.00 20.11 32.41
N PRO A 560 8.01 20.88 31.32
CA PRO A 560 7.79 22.32 31.39
C PRO A 560 6.29 22.63 31.57
N PHE A 561 5.94 23.36 32.62
CA PHE A 561 4.57 23.83 32.86
C PHE A 561 4.60 25.32 33.21
N ALA A 562 4.40 26.18 32.22
CA ALA A 562 4.71 27.61 32.34
C ALA A 562 6.15 27.84 32.82
N GLU A 563 6.33 28.63 33.88
CA GLU A 563 7.62 28.85 34.56
C GLU A 563 8.01 27.72 35.52
N LYS A 564 7.08 26.80 35.81
CA LYS A 564 7.30 25.68 36.73
C LYS A 564 7.88 24.46 36.00
N ARG A 565 8.38 23.52 36.81
CA ARG A 565 8.90 22.21 36.39
C ARG A 565 8.14 21.13 37.13
N ILE A 566 7.53 20.21 36.38
CA ILE A 566 6.78 19.08 36.94
C ILE A 566 7.71 17.86 36.92
N PRO A 567 8.05 17.27 38.07
CA PRO A 567 8.87 16.06 38.10
C PRO A 567 8.22 14.92 37.32
N SER A 568 9.02 14.08 36.65
CA SER A 568 8.51 12.92 35.90
C SER A 568 7.66 12.01 36.79
N SER A 569 8.00 11.90 38.09
CA SER A 569 7.26 11.11 39.08
C SER A 569 5.80 11.54 39.25
N CYS A 570 5.44 12.79 38.93
CA CYS A 570 4.07 13.30 38.96
C CYS A 570 3.33 13.15 37.62
N VAL A 571 4.04 12.76 36.55
CA VAL A 571 3.49 12.51 35.21
C VAL A 571 3.11 11.04 35.10
N PHE A 572 1.89 10.78 34.63
CA PHE A 572 1.37 9.41 34.52
C PHE A 572 1.07 8.97 33.09
N TYR A 573 1.02 9.89 32.14
CA TYR A 573 0.87 9.58 30.72
C TYR A 573 1.59 10.62 29.86
N ARG A 574 2.14 10.17 28.73
CA ARG A 574 2.80 11.03 27.74
C ARG A 574 2.48 10.57 26.32
N SER A 575 2.18 11.53 25.46
CA SER A 575 2.06 11.38 24.02
C SER A 575 3.18 12.17 23.31
N GLU A 576 3.12 12.28 21.98
CA GLU A 576 4.17 12.93 21.19
C GLU A 576 4.29 14.42 21.50
N HIS A 577 3.15 15.07 21.73
CA HIS A 577 3.08 16.51 21.92
C HIS A 577 2.48 16.92 23.26
N CYS A 578 1.98 15.99 24.06
CA CYS A 578 1.30 16.29 25.33
C CYS A 578 1.76 15.36 26.46
N TYR A 579 1.42 15.74 27.69
CA TYR A 579 1.62 14.93 28.87
C TYR A 579 0.50 15.19 29.88
N ALA A 580 0.18 14.18 30.69
CA ALA A 580 -0.83 14.24 31.73
C ALA A 580 -0.20 13.98 33.10
N PHE A 581 -0.58 14.80 34.08
CA PHE A 581 0.04 14.80 35.40
C PHE A 581 -0.97 15.10 36.49
N VAL A 582 -0.64 14.68 37.71
CA VAL A 582 -1.51 14.88 38.87
C VAL A 582 -1.46 16.34 39.34
N ASN A 583 -2.59 16.86 39.83
CA ASN A 583 -2.68 18.26 40.26
C ASN A 583 -2.06 18.45 41.66
N LEU A 584 -1.40 19.57 41.94
CA LEU A 584 -0.96 19.90 43.30
C LEU A 584 -2.14 20.20 44.25
N LYS A 585 -3.22 20.77 43.70
CA LYS A 585 -4.43 21.17 44.44
C LYS A 585 -5.69 20.62 43.75
N PRO A 586 -6.02 19.35 43.93
CA PRO A 586 -7.21 18.77 43.31
C PRO A 586 -8.49 19.40 43.88
N VAL A 587 -9.41 19.75 42.98
CA VAL A 587 -10.72 20.36 43.34
C VAL A 587 -11.67 19.26 43.80
N VAL A 588 -11.68 18.15 43.06
CA VAL A 588 -12.31 16.86 43.41
C VAL A 588 -11.27 15.74 43.31
N GLU A 589 -11.59 14.57 43.86
CA GLU A 589 -10.77 13.36 43.71
C GLU A 589 -10.57 13.04 42.22
N GLY A 590 -9.32 12.76 41.81
CA GLY A 590 -8.99 12.50 40.40
C GLY A 590 -8.83 13.73 39.52
N HIS A 591 -8.89 14.95 40.08
CA HIS A 591 -8.58 16.18 39.33
C HIS A 591 -7.13 16.14 38.83
N THR A 592 -6.97 15.96 37.51
CA THR A 592 -5.69 15.90 36.80
C THR A 592 -5.62 16.93 35.69
N LEU A 593 -4.41 17.19 35.21
CA LEU A 593 -4.15 18.18 34.17
C LEU A 593 -3.51 17.52 32.94
N VAL A 594 -3.87 18.00 31.75
CA VAL A 594 -3.20 17.68 30.49
C VAL A 594 -2.63 18.96 29.89
N SER A 595 -1.37 18.95 29.46
CA SER A 595 -0.71 20.12 28.89
C SER A 595 0.16 19.76 27.69
N PRO A 596 0.32 20.64 26.69
CA PRO A 596 1.28 20.45 25.61
C PRO A 596 2.72 20.48 26.13
N LEU A 597 3.59 19.64 25.57
CA LEU A 597 5.03 19.63 25.84
C LEU A 597 5.71 20.93 25.40
N ARG A 598 5.25 21.54 24.30
CA ARG A 598 5.69 22.87 23.89
C ARG A 598 4.91 23.90 24.69
N PRO A 599 5.58 24.72 25.53
CA PRO A 599 4.87 25.71 26.32
C PRO A 599 4.22 26.75 25.43
N VAL A 600 2.90 26.88 25.52
CA VAL A 600 2.11 27.93 24.88
C VAL A 600 1.14 28.57 25.87
N GLN A 601 0.86 29.86 25.70
CA GLN A 601 -0.09 30.55 26.57
C GLN A 601 -1.52 30.31 26.11
N LYS A 602 -1.79 30.32 24.80
CA LYS A 602 -3.15 30.25 24.26
C LYS A 602 -3.41 29.02 23.40
N LEU A 603 -4.65 28.56 23.37
CA LEU A 603 -5.06 27.43 22.51
C LEU A 603 -4.78 27.71 21.02
N SER A 604 -4.97 28.96 20.59
CA SER A 604 -4.71 29.42 19.21
C SER A 604 -3.24 29.35 18.77
N GLN A 605 -2.30 29.15 19.70
CA GLN A 605 -0.87 29.03 19.41
C GLN A 605 -0.44 27.59 19.13
N LEU A 606 -1.32 26.62 19.38
CA LEU A 606 -1.06 25.23 19.03
C LEU A 606 -1.18 25.04 17.51
N ASN A 607 -0.28 24.23 16.99
CA ASN A 607 -0.44 23.73 15.63
C ASN A 607 -1.47 22.59 15.61
N SER A 608 -1.84 22.20 14.41
CA SER A 608 -2.94 21.28 14.17
C SER A 608 -2.70 19.88 14.78
N TYR A 609 -1.45 19.38 14.78
CA TYR A 609 -1.06 18.13 15.45
C TYR A 609 -1.15 18.21 16.97
N GLU A 610 -0.69 19.31 17.55
CA GLU A 610 -0.74 19.51 19.00
C GLU A 610 -2.19 19.62 19.48
N ILE A 611 -3.08 20.28 18.74
CA ILE A 611 -4.52 20.33 19.05
C ILE A 611 -5.11 18.92 19.04
N ALA A 612 -4.84 18.15 17.99
CA ALA A 612 -5.38 16.80 17.87
C ALA A 612 -4.85 15.88 18.97
N ASP A 613 -3.54 15.92 19.24
CA ASP A 613 -2.91 15.12 20.29
C ASP A 613 -3.41 15.54 21.68
N LEU A 614 -3.59 16.84 21.94
CA LEU A 614 -4.13 17.36 23.20
C LEU A 614 -5.50 16.78 23.50
N PHE A 615 -6.44 16.85 22.55
CA PHE A 615 -7.80 16.35 22.78
C PHE A 615 -7.89 14.81 22.74
N ASN A 616 -7.02 14.13 21.99
CA ASN A 616 -6.90 12.67 22.07
C ASN A 616 -6.40 12.24 23.46
N CYS A 617 -5.38 12.93 23.98
CA CYS A 617 -4.85 12.71 25.32
C CYS A 617 -5.93 12.97 26.38
N VAL A 618 -6.67 14.08 26.27
CA VAL A 618 -7.79 14.40 27.16
C VAL A 618 -8.86 13.31 27.14
N GLN A 619 -9.31 12.88 25.95
CA GLN A 619 -10.30 11.80 25.83
C GLN A 619 -9.81 10.50 26.46
N LEU A 620 -8.55 10.14 26.24
CA LEU A 620 -7.96 8.91 26.78
C LEU A 620 -7.87 8.97 28.31
N VAL A 621 -7.33 10.06 28.86
CA VAL A 621 -7.17 10.26 30.30
C VAL A 621 -8.53 10.31 30.99
N GLU A 622 -9.48 11.07 30.45
CA GLU A 622 -10.86 11.13 30.95
C GLU A 622 -11.50 9.75 31.01
N SER A 623 -11.44 8.98 29.90
CA SER A 623 -12.03 7.65 29.84
C SER A 623 -11.42 6.68 30.86
N LYS A 624 -10.09 6.73 31.05
CA LYS A 624 -9.36 5.88 31.98
C LYS A 624 -9.69 6.24 33.44
N LEU A 625 -9.70 7.54 33.77
CA LEU A 625 -10.00 8.01 35.12
C LEU A 625 -11.47 7.80 35.47
N ALA A 626 -12.41 8.05 34.55
CA ALA A 626 -13.84 7.78 34.77
C ALA A 626 -14.07 6.29 35.07
N LYS A 627 -13.40 5.39 34.34
CA LYS A 627 -13.46 3.94 34.60
C LYS A 627 -12.84 3.58 35.96
N PHE A 628 -11.67 4.16 36.30
CA PHE A 628 -10.99 3.90 37.57
C PHE A 628 -11.82 4.36 38.78
N TYR A 629 -12.35 5.59 38.72
CA TYR A 629 -13.17 6.18 39.77
C TYR A 629 -14.64 5.76 39.75
N LYS A 630 -15.03 4.91 38.78
CA LYS A 630 -16.40 4.42 38.56
C LYS A 630 -17.42 5.56 38.45
N THR A 631 -17.05 6.64 37.77
CA THR A 631 -17.93 7.78 37.52
C THR A 631 -18.55 7.65 36.13
N SER A 632 -19.78 8.14 35.98
CA SER A 632 -20.48 8.26 34.69
C SER A 632 -20.40 9.67 34.10
N SER A 633 -19.70 10.59 34.77
CA SER A 633 -19.63 12.00 34.42
C SER A 633 -18.24 12.56 34.73
N SER A 634 -17.82 13.52 33.92
CA SER A 634 -16.56 14.24 34.06
C SER A 634 -16.77 15.69 33.63
N THR A 635 -16.10 16.63 34.30
CA THR A 635 -15.97 18.01 33.82
C THR A 635 -14.60 18.14 33.14
N VAL A 636 -14.59 18.61 31.90
CA VAL A 636 -13.37 18.95 31.17
C VAL A 636 -13.38 20.47 30.95
N CYS A 637 -12.37 21.16 31.46
CA CYS A 637 -12.34 22.63 31.46
C CYS A 637 -11.00 23.15 30.92
N ILE A 638 -11.06 24.21 30.11
CA ILE A 638 -9.91 24.97 29.63
C ILE A 638 -10.18 26.43 29.93
N GLN A 639 -9.28 27.05 30.69
CA GLN A 639 -9.26 28.49 30.90
C GLN A 639 -8.28 29.07 29.87
N ASP A 640 -8.77 29.77 28.83
CA ASP A 640 -7.95 30.36 27.76
C ASP A 640 -8.05 31.91 27.76
N GLY A 641 -7.05 32.57 28.34
CA GLY A 641 -6.98 34.01 28.57
C GLY A 641 -7.11 34.42 30.05
N PRO A 642 -6.57 35.60 30.44
CA PRO A 642 -6.63 36.10 31.81
C PRO A 642 -8.06 36.24 32.36
N GLU A 643 -9.00 36.67 31.52
CA GLU A 643 -10.42 36.84 31.88
C GLU A 643 -11.13 35.50 32.12
N ALA A 644 -10.57 34.39 31.62
CA ALA A 644 -11.03 33.04 31.90
C ALA A 644 -10.33 32.41 33.12
N GLY A 645 -9.41 33.13 33.77
CA GLY A 645 -8.62 32.64 34.92
C GLY A 645 -7.30 31.95 34.56
N GLN A 646 -6.85 32.02 33.30
CA GLN A 646 -5.69 31.29 32.80
C GLN A 646 -4.34 31.80 33.33
N THR A 647 -3.46 30.87 33.68
CA THR A 647 -2.01 31.12 33.87
C THR A 647 -1.14 30.59 32.70
N HIS A 648 -1.51 29.44 32.14
CA HIS A 648 -0.87 28.78 30.99
C HIS A 648 -1.86 27.81 30.32
N LEU A 649 -1.61 27.37 29.08
CA LEU A 649 -2.51 26.41 28.44
C LEU A 649 -2.43 25.02 29.08
N HIS A 650 -3.54 24.59 29.66
CA HIS A 650 -3.76 23.23 30.12
C HIS A 650 -5.25 22.92 30.18
N VAL A 651 -5.56 21.62 30.27
CA VAL A 651 -6.91 21.10 30.35
C VAL A 651 -7.09 20.44 31.70
N HIS A 652 -8.09 20.87 32.45
CA HIS A 652 -8.53 20.21 33.67
C HIS A 652 -9.44 19.03 33.33
N ILE A 653 -9.19 17.88 33.95
CA ILE A 653 -10.04 16.70 33.87
C ILE A 653 -10.48 16.37 35.29
N LEU A 654 -11.78 16.46 35.55
CA LEU A 654 -12.38 16.28 36.88
C LEU A 654 -13.48 15.20 36.80
N PRO A 655 -13.20 13.93 37.15
CA PRO A 655 -14.23 12.91 37.32
C PRO A 655 -15.26 13.36 38.37
N ARG A 656 -16.56 13.25 38.07
CA ARG A 656 -17.64 13.83 38.89
C ARG A 656 -18.48 12.79 39.59
N ARG A 657 -18.88 13.08 40.83
CA ARG A 657 -19.86 12.32 41.60
C ARG A 657 -21.01 13.23 42.03
N ARG A 658 -22.15 12.61 42.34
CA ARG A 658 -23.26 13.32 42.97
C ARG A 658 -22.81 13.77 44.36
N GLY A 659 -22.96 15.05 44.67
CA GLY A 659 -22.57 15.62 45.96
C GLY A 659 -21.15 16.19 46.02
N ASP A 660 -20.42 16.28 44.90
CA ASP A 660 -19.13 17.00 44.86
C ASP A 660 -19.27 18.47 45.28
N PHE A 661 -20.41 19.09 44.94
CA PHE A 661 -20.78 20.47 45.29
C PHE A 661 -22.28 20.52 45.58
N GLU A 662 -22.73 21.54 46.32
CA GLU A 662 -24.15 21.80 46.57
C GLU A 662 -24.85 22.21 45.26
N HIS A 663 -24.23 23.13 44.53
CA HIS A 663 -24.61 23.49 43.16
C HIS A 663 -23.53 23.12 42.15
N ASN A 664 -23.92 22.53 41.02
CA ASN A 664 -22.96 22.03 40.02
C ASN A 664 -21.99 23.10 39.49
N ASP A 665 -22.43 24.35 39.38
CA ASP A 665 -21.65 25.45 38.80
C ASP A 665 -20.64 26.07 39.78
N GLU A 666 -20.67 25.68 41.06
CA GLU A 666 -19.66 26.11 42.04
C GLU A 666 -18.25 25.72 41.63
N ILE A 667 -18.11 24.62 40.85
CA ILE A 667 -16.83 24.16 40.31
C ILE A 667 -16.06 25.27 39.58
N TYR A 668 -16.75 26.17 38.86
CA TYR A 668 -16.10 27.27 38.14
C TYR A 668 -15.54 28.32 39.11
N SER A 669 -16.30 28.64 40.16
CA SER A 669 -15.86 29.56 41.21
C SER A 669 -14.69 29.02 42.02
N VAL A 670 -14.63 27.69 42.19
CA VAL A 670 -13.53 27.01 42.88
C VAL A 670 -12.32 26.92 41.97
N LEU A 671 -12.49 26.59 40.68
CA LEU A 671 -11.39 26.56 39.70
C LEU A 671 -10.74 27.94 39.53
N ASP A 672 -11.51 29.05 39.52
CA ASP A 672 -10.93 30.39 39.42
C ASP A 672 -10.06 30.78 40.63
N ARG A 673 -10.37 30.23 41.82
CA ARG A 673 -9.71 30.57 43.08
C ARG A 673 -8.65 29.57 43.55
N HIS A 674 -8.73 28.30 43.14
CA HIS A 674 -7.93 27.20 43.73
C HIS A 674 -6.41 27.40 43.59
N ASP A 675 -5.98 28.05 42.50
CA ASP A 675 -4.58 28.37 42.24
C ASP A 675 -4.12 29.70 42.86
N LYS A 676 -5.05 30.56 43.27
CA LYS A 676 -4.81 31.94 43.72
C LYS A 676 -4.89 32.11 45.24
N GLU A 677 -5.75 31.36 45.92
CA GLU A 677 -5.98 31.52 47.35
C GLU A 677 -5.16 30.54 48.21
N VAL A 678 -4.68 31.04 49.36
CA VAL A 678 -4.03 30.28 50.44
C VAL A 678 -5.09 29.76 51.43
N ALA A 679 -6.20 29.22 50.91
CA ALA A 679 -7.31 28.74 51.74
C ALA A 679 -7.10 27.29 52.23
N GLU A 680 -7.73 26.95 53.36
CA GLU A 680 -7.56 25.82 54.30
C GLU A 680 -7.26 24.39 53.79
N LYS A 681 -7.35 24.08 52.49
CA LYS A 681 -6.92 22.77 51.95
C LYS A 681 -5.39 22.73 51.87
N SER A 682 -4.76 21.84 52.66
CA SER A 682 -3.31 21.66 52.65
C SER A 682 -2.84 21.25 51.25
N TRP A 683 -1.72 21.84 50.83
CA TRP A 683 -1.04 21.45 49.60
C TRP A 683 -0.69 19.96 49.68
N ARG A 684 -0.94 19.20 48.61
CA ARG A 684 -0.55 17.80 48.60
C ARG A 684 0.96 17.69 48.70
N SER A 685 1.43 16.70 49.46
CA SER A 685 2.85 16.36 49.51
C SER A 685 3.30 15.76 48.17
N LEU A 686 4.58 15.89 47.86
CA LEU A 686 5.15 15.23 46.68
C LEU A 686 4.98 13.70 46.73
N ASP A 687 5.06 13.10 47.92
CA ASP A 687 4.87 11.65 48.12
C ASP A 687 3.43 11.19 47.85
N GLU A 688 2.44 12.03 48.16
CA GLU A 688 1.04 11.77 47.81
C GLU A 688 0.83 11.84 46.30
N MET A 689 1.36 12.89 45.65
CA MET A 689 1.30 13.06 44.20
C MET A 689 1.99 11.91 43.46
N ASN A 690 3.16 11.49 43.93
CA ASN A 690 3.92 10.39 43.34
C ASN A 690 3.16 9.05 43.42
N ARG A 691 2.49 8.78 44.56
CA ARG A 691 1.67 7.57 44.72
C ARG A 691 0.47 7.57 43.78
N GLU A 692 -0.27 8.67 43.69
CA GLU A 692 -1.41 8.80 42.78
C GLU A 692 -0.97 8.65 41.31
N SER A 693 0.12 9.32 40.92
CA SER A 693 0.71 9.20 39.59
C SER A 693 1.12 7.77 39.26
N ALA A 694 1.77 7.07 40.19
CA ALA A 694 2.17 5.66 40.01
C ALA A 694 0.95 4.76 39.80
N THR A 695 -0.13 4.93 40.58
CA THR A 695 -1.39 4.23 40.37
C THR A 695 -1.99 4.50 39.00
N TYR A 696 -1.95 5.76 38.53
CA TYR A 696 -2.47 6.09 37.21
C TYR A 696 -1.64 5.53 36.08
N ARG A 697 -0.30 5.49 36.18
CA ARG A 697 0.59 4.91 35.16
C ARG A 697 0.17 3.48 34.80
N GLU A 698 -0.26 2.68 35.79
CA GLU A 698 -0.74 1.31 35.57
C GLU A 698 -1.98 1.23 34.65
N LEU A 699 -2.81 2.27 34.61
CA LEU A 699 -4.00 2.33 33.75
C LEU A 699 -3.66 2.42 32.26
N PHE A 700 -2.42 2.80 31.92
CA PHE A 700 -1.95 3.02 30.56
C PHE A 700 -0.94 1.96 30.08
N ASN A 701 -0.54 1.01 30.94
CA ASN A 701 0.42 -0.05 30.64
C ASN A 701 -0.18 -1.28 29.91
N GLY A 702 -1.27 -1.11 29.15
CA GLY A 702 -2.04 -2.22 28.55
C GLY A 702 -2.40 -2.04 27.08
#